data_AF-A0A2S5TBJ3-F1
#
_entry.id   AF-A0A2S5TBJ3-F1
#
_cell.length_a   1.000
_cell.length_b   1.000
_cell.length_c   1.000
_cell.angle_alpha   90.00
_cell.angle_beta   90.00
_cell.angle_gamma   90.00
#
_symmetry.space_group_name_H-M   'P 1'
#
loop_
_entity.id
_entity.type
_entity.pdbx_description
1 polymer ?
#
loop_
_entity_poly.entity_id
_entity_poly.type
_entity_poly.pdbx_seq_one_letter_code
_entity_poly.pdbx_strand_id
1 'polypeptide(L)'
;MDPGQRPAGADLRVLILCFTLGVLSLHALRELPPWPVLAPLLLAALPRWRYRWHGLFLALGLGLTLWQAQRALDERWPAARHGEVLTVQGRVSSLPEAGHDPREPEQKVWRFRFDPEAAEGLPRHLRVSWYRTQESVRAGECWRLELKLRTPRGSMNPGGFDYEGWLLREGIGAAATVRDASRCGEGGGLLALRQRLRDAIEAWLPGHPAAPMVAALTLGDQSGLRDGDWEIFRLTGTSHLVAISGFNIAIVAALGFFLGRWLWTLWPPLLLRLPAQKAGWLVSGLSAVAYGAVAGFEAPVARATLMALFVIVAGFANRLGQPSRVLALAWFAVLLSDPLSISSPGLWLSFGAVAAIFYVGGGRLAPPRGLRALVMLQLMLTVVLLPLTLHFFHGLSWPAPLVNLLAVPAFALLTPLLLLAMLLAALWPAAGLPLLGWSADALQWLRLGLEAAAQWPQAWIAWSPAWPALLLALLGAVLLFAPHGLPLRPLALLCFLPLAFPPSQAPQAGRFELAALDVGQGLAVVVRTANHSLLYDAGPAFDEGFDAGESVVVPYLLGRGIHRLDRLLLSHQDNDHAGGVAAVLRRLSVSEQYGTPGGAPCADGRRWTWDGVSFEILHPPQAEVGGSDNNRSCVLRIEAGGQVALLTGDIERAAEQDLLRRHRGRLRADVLLSPHHGSRTSSTPDFVAAVRPRLVIHPAAWRSSFGHPRPEVVERYAGAGARQWITGVEGMIRLELPELADRPPERWRRLAGRWWNAPAEP
;
A
#
# COMPACT_ATOMS: atom_id res chain seq x y z
N MET A 1 -50.51 17.49 -25.44
CA MET A 1 -49.58 16.45 -24.96
C MET A 1 -49.25 15.60 -26.16
N ASP A 2 -48.01 15.68 -26.64
CA ASP A 2 -47.55 14.96 -27.82
C ASP A 2 -47.20 13.51 -27.45
N PRO A 3 -47.88 12.48 -28.00
CA PRO A 3 -47.63 11.07 -27.69
C PRO A 3 -46.33 10.51 -28.31
N GLY A 4 -45.53 11.34 -29.00
CA GLY A 4 -44.31 10.91 -29.68
C GLY A 4 -43.01 10.92 -28.87
N GLN A 5 -42.93 11.59 -27.72
CA GLN A 5 -41.71 11.60 -26.91
C GLN A 5 -41.69 10.43 -25.92
N ARG A 6 -41.16 9.27 -26.35
CA ARG A 6 -40.66 8.26 -25.39
C ARG A 6 -39.74 9.00 -24.41
N PRO A 7 -39.96 8.94 -23.08
CA PRO A 7 -39.03 9.54 -22.15
C PRO A 7 -37.66 8.95 -22.46
N ALA A 8 -36.70 9.79 -22.84
CA ALA A 8 -35.34 9.37 -23.12
C ALA A 8 -34.87 8.53 -21.93
N GLY A 9 -34.81 7.20 -22.11
CA GLY A 9 -34.32 6.29 -21.08
C GLY A 9 -32.94 6.78 -20.67
N ALA A 10 -32.70 6.89 -19.36
CA ALA A 10 -31.40 7.34 -18.87
C ALA A 10 -30.29 6.47 -19.48
N ASP A 11 -29.26 7.11 -20.03
CA ASP A 11 -28.11 6.39 -20.59
C ASP A 11 -27.50 5.52 -19.49
N LEU A 12 -27.40 4.22 -19.75
CA LEU A 12 -26.84 3.23 -18.83
C LEU A 12 -25.51 3.67 -18.22
N ARG A 13 -24.66 4.36 -19.00
CA ARG A 13 -23.37 4.86 -18.53
C ARG A 13 -23.54 5.90 -17.43
N VAL A 14 -24.52 6.80 -17.57
CA VAL A 14 -24.83 7.83 -16.57
C VAL A 14 -25.38 7.19 -15.29
N LEU A 15 -26.23 6.16 -15.42
CA LEU A 15 -26.72 5.41 -14.26
C LEU A 15 -25.58 4.72 -13.48
N ILE A 16 -24.64 4.11 -14.19
CA ILE A 16 -23.45 3.47 -13.59
C ILE A 16 -22.54 4.51 -12.91
N LEU A 17 -22.40 5.71 -13.49
CA LEU A 17 -21.70 6.82 -12.83
C LEU A 17 -22.39 7.23 -11.53
N CYS A 18 -23.72 7.33 -11.51
CA CYS A 18 -24.47 7.61 -10.27
C CYS A 18 -24.25 6.53 -9.22
N PHE A 19 -24.27 5.25 -9.59
CA PHE A 19 -23.93 4.16 -8.67
C PHE A 19 -22.50 4.28 -8.14
N THR A 20 -21.54 4.56 -9.00
CA THR A 20 -20.13 4.75 -8.64
C THR A 20 -19.95 5.93 -7.68
N LEU A 21 -20.68 7.03 -7.90
CA LEU A 21 -20.68 8.17 -6.97
C LEU A 21 -21.25 7.80 -5.60
N GLY A 22 -22.22 6.89 -5.54
CA GLY A 22 -22.76 6.36 -4.28
C GLY A 22 -21.76 5.50 -3.52
N VAL A 23 -20.97 4.70 -4.25
CA VAL A 23 -19.86 3.93 -3.67
C VAL A 23 -18.75 4.86 -3.16
N LEU A 24 -18.36 5.85 -3.96
CA LEU A 24 -17.31 6.81 -3.63
C LEU A 24 -17.67 7.73 -2.46
N SER A 25 -18.93 8.14 -2.34
CA SER A 25 -19.36 9.04 -1.28
C SER A 25 -19.14 8.42 0.10
N LEU A 26 -19.43 7.13 0.28
CA LEU A 26 -19.16 6.43 1.55
C LEU A 26 -17.66 6.37 1.87
N HIS A 27 -16.82 6.08 0.88
CA HIS A 27 -15.37 6.03 1.05
C HIS A 27 -14.75 7.39 1.40
N ALA A 28 -15.43 8.48 1.06
CA ALA A 28 -15.04 9.83 1.43
C ALA A 28 -15.41 10.21 2.88
N LEU A 29 -16.24 9.42 3.56
CA LEU A 29 -16.65 9.69 4.94
C LEU A 29 -15.61 9.21 5.97
N ARG A 30 -15.62 9.86 7.14
CA ARG A 30 -14.80 9.46 8.28
C ARG A 30 -15.46 8.39 9.16
N GLU A 31 -16.78 8.38 9.21
CA GLU A 31 -17.59 7.47 10.00
C GLU A 31 -18.69 6.89 9.12
N LEU A 32 -19.15 5.67 9.44
CA LEU A 32 -20.26 5.08 8.73
C LEU A 32 -21.55 5.82 9.09
N PRO A 33 -22.31 6.32 8.10
CA PRO A 33 -23.60 6.94 8.35
C PRO A 33 -24.61 5.87 8.80
N PRO A 34 -25.59 6.24 9.63
CA PRO A 34 -26.65 5.31 9.99
C PRO A 34 -27.58 5.07 8.77
N TRP A 35 -28.20 3.89 8.73
CA TRP A 35 -29.12 3.47 7.65
C TRP A 35 -30.19 4.49 7.22
N PRO A 36 -30.79 5.31 8.12
CA PRO A 36 -31.80 6.30 7.74
C PRO A 36 -31.33 7.36 6.74
N VAL A 37 -30.01 7.53 6.53
CA VAL A 37 -29.46 8.44 5.50
C VAL A 37 -29.88 8.04 4.08
N LEU A 38 -30.28 6.78 3.86
CA LEU A 38 -30.80 6.31 2.58
C LEU A 38 -32.24 6.78 2.29
N ALA A 39 -33.03 7.14 3.32
CA ALA A 39 -34.44 7.49 3.17
C ALA A 39 -34.69 8.67 2.20
N PRO A 40 -34.00 9.82 2.28
CA PRO A 40 -34.20 10.92 1.32
C PRO A 40 -33.81 10.54 -0.12
N LEU A 41 -32.80 9.67 -0.29
CA LEU A 41 -32.38 9.19 -1.61
C LEU A 41 -33.41 8.24 -2.24
N LEU A 42 -34.05 7.41 -1.41
CA LEU A 42 -35.14 6.53 -1.83
C LEU A 42 -36.43 7.33 -2.12
N LEU A 43 -36.71 8.40 -1.36
CA LEU A 43 -37.81 9.33 -1.65
C LEU A 43 -37.60 10.09 -2.96
N ALA A 44 -36.35 10.48 -3.26
CA ALA A 44 -35.97 11.01 -4.57
C ALA A 44 -36.19 10.01 -5.74
N ALA A 45 -36.29 8.70 -5.46
CA ALA A 45 -36.58 7.68 -6.48
C ALA A 45 -38.10 7.51 -6.76
N LEU A 46 -38.98 8.29 -6.14
CA LEU A 46 -40.44 8.19 -6.29
C LEU A 46 -40.91 8.45 -7.76
N PRO A 47 -42.01 7.80 -8.18
CA PRO A 47 -42.37 7.56 -9.59
C PRO A 47 -42.75 8.79 -10.45
N ARG A 48 -42.57 10.02 -9.96
CA ARG A 48 -42.89 11.27 -10.70
C ARG A 48 -41.68 12.12 -11.07
N TRP A 49 -40.46 11.70 -10.70
CA TRP A 49 -39.26 12.51 -10.95
C TRP A 49 -38.48 12.05 -12.19
N ARG A 50 -38.13 13.01 -13.07
CA ARG A 50 -37.35 12.76 -14.31
C ARG A 50 -36.00 12.09 -14.04
N TYR A 51 -35.43 12.29 -12.84
CA TYR A 51 -34.13 11.75 -12.43
C TYR A 51 -34.21 10.53 -11.51
N ARG A 52 -35.39 9.90 -11.34
CA ARG A 52 -35.61 8.80 -10.38
C ARG A 52 -34.57 7.67 -10.48
N TRP A 53 -34.17 7.29 -11.69
CA TRP A 53 -33.19 6.23 -11.91
C TRP A 53 -31.77 6.62 -11.48
N HIS A 54 -31.41 7.90 -11.59
CA HIS A 54 -30.12 8.41 -11.10
C HIS A 54 -30.07 8.34 -9.57
N GLY A 55 -31.15 8.79 -8.91
CA GLY A 55 -31.31 8.67 -7.46
C GLY A 55 -31.31 7.22 -6.97
N LEU A 56 -31.99 6.32 -7.68
CA LEU A 56 -32.01 4.89 -7.35
C LEU A 56 -30.62 4.24 -7.46
N PHE A 57 -29.88 4.48 -8.54
CA PHE A 57 -28.54 3.92 -8.70
C PHE A 57 -27.57 4.49 -7.67
N LEU A 58 -27.66 5.79 -7.36
CA LEU A 58 -26.90 6.42 -6.28
C LEU A 58 -27.21 5.77 -4.92
N ALA A 59 -28.49 5.59 -4.59
CA ALA A 59 -28.94 4.94 -3.36
C ALA A 59 -28.51 3.48 -3.29
N LEU A 60 -28.56 2.75 -4.42
CA LEU A 60 -28.12 1.36 -4.51
C LEU A 60 -26.61 1.24 -4.25
N GLY A 61 -25.80 2.11 -4.86
CA GLY A 61 -24.35 2.15 -4.64
C GLY A 61 -24.01 2.45 -3.18
N LEU A 62 -24.64 3.48 -2.61
CA LEU A 62 -24.45 3.85 -1.21
C LEU A 62 -24.91 2.75 -0.25
N GLY A 63 -26.11 2.20 -0.45
CA GLY A 63 -26.70 1.18 0.42
C GLY A 63 -25.96 -0.15 0.38
N LEU A 64 -25.53 -0.59 -0.82
CA LEU A 64 -24.70 -1.79 -0.95
C LEU A 64 -23.34 -1.60 -0.26
N THR A 65 -22.70 -0.46 -0.46
CA THR A 65 -21.39 -0.20 0.17
C THR A 65 -21.54 -0.10 1.68
N LEU A 66 -22.60 0.55 2.18
CA LEU A 66 -22.89 0.64 3.62
C LEU A 66 -23.13 -0.75 4.22
N TRP A 67 -23.91 -1.60 3.54
CA TRP A 67 -24.16 -2.98 3.97
C TRP A 67 -22.85 -3.77 4.10
N GLN A 68 -22.02 -3.75 3.06
CA GLN A 68 -20.75 -4.48 3.06
C GLN A 68 -19.74 -3.92 4.05
N ALA A 69 -19.68 -2.59 4.18
CA ALA A 69 -18.84 -1.91 5.15
C ALA A 69 -19.20 -2.30 6.59
N GLN A 70 -20.49 -2.26 6.93
CA GLN A 70 -20.96 -2.65 8.26
C GLN A 70 -20.61 -4.12 8.56
N ARG A 71 -20.94 -5.02 7.63
CA ARG A 71 -20.61 -6.44 7.76
C ARG A 71 -19.11 -6.67 7.97
N ALA A 72 -18.27 -5.98 7.19
CA ALA A 72 -16.82 -6.13 7.28
C ALA A 72 -16.25 -5.55 8.58
N LEU A 73 -16.89 -4.56 9.21
CA LEU A 73 -16.53 -4.08 10.54
C LEU A 73 -17.01 -5.02 11.64
N ASP A 74 -18.22 -5.57 11.52
CA ASP A 74 -18.79 -6.52 12.48
C ASP A 74 -17.99 -7.83 12.55
N GLU A 75 -17.39 -8.25 11.42
CA GLU A 75 -16.51 -9.42 11.33
C GLU A 75 -15.10 -9.17 11.90
N ARG A 76 -14.74 -7.96 12.35
CA ARG A 76 -13.39 -7.66 12.88
C ARG A 76 -13.22 -8.14 14.32
N TRP A 77 -11.99 -8.56 14.63
CA TRP A 77 -11.63 -8.90 16.00
C TRP A 77 -11.66 -7.66 16.91
N PRO A 78 -12.48 -7.67 17.99
CA PRO A 78 -12.74 -6.49 18.78
C PRO A 78 -11.50 -6.05 19.57
N ALA A 79 -11.33 -4.73 19.71
CA ALA A 79 -10.21 -4.14 20.46
C ALA A 79 -10.16 -4.61 21.93
N ALA A 80 -11.31 -4.87 22.55
CA ALA A 80 -11.39 -5.37 23.92
C ALA A 80 -10.71 -6.74 24.10
N ARG A 81 -10.66 -7.58 23.05
CA ARG A 81 -10.07 -8.92 23.04
C ARG A 81 -8.68 -8.95 22.40
N HIS A 82 -8.04 -7.78 22.21
CA HIS A 82 -6.70 -7.72 21.63
C HIS A 82 -5.69 -8.49 22.49
N GLY A 83 -4.96 -9.42 21.86
CA GLY A 83 -3.93 -10.22 22.49
C GLY A 83 -4.44 -11.50 23.17
N GLU A 84 -5.73 -11.79 23.10
CA GLU A 84 -6.31 -13.05 23.57
C GLU A 84 -5.74 -14.24 22.79
N VAL A 85 -5.59 -15.36 23.49
CA VAL A 85 -4.99 -16.57 22.96
C VAL A 85 -6.05 -17.64 22.89
N LEU A 86 -6.30 -18.16 21.68
CA LEU A 86 -7.32 -19.16 21.42
C LEU A 86 -6.76 -20.32 20.61
N THR A 87 -7.18 -21.53 20.93
CA THR A 87 -6.94 -22.69 20.07
C THR A 87 -7.98 -22.72 18.97
N VAL A 88 -7.54 -22.59 17.73
CA VAL A 88 -8.39 -22.49 16.55
C VAL A 88 -8.04 -23.60 15.58
N GLN A 89 -9.05 -24.40 15.21
CA GLN A 89 -8.94 -25.37 14.13
C GLN A 89 -9.44 -24.73 12.82
N GLY A 90 -8.73 -24.97 11.73
CA GLY A 90 -9.01 -24.33 10.45
C GLY A 90 -8.08 -24.79 9.35
N ARG A 91 -8.18 -24.15 8.19
CA ARG A 91 -7.39 -24.49 7.01
C ARG A 91 -6.59 -23.31 6.50
N VAL A 92 -5.41 -23.61 5.97
CA VAL A 92 -4.58 -22.65 5.24
C VAL A 92 -5.27 -22.32 3.91
N SER A 93 -5.75 -21.09 3.74
CA SER A 93 -6.60 -20.67 2.61
C SER A 93 -5.85 -19.87 1.52
N SER A 94 -4.54 -19.69 1.66
CA SER A 94 -3.66 -19.10 0.65
C SER A 94 -2.43 -19.99 0.37
N LEU A 95 -1.67 -19.66 -0.68
CA LEU A 95 -0.29 -20.15 -0.77
C LEU A 95 0.52 -19.51 0.37
N PRO A 96 1.23 -20.29 1.21
CA PRO A 96 2.05 -19.74 2.29
C PRO A 96 3.26 -18.97 1.76
N GLU A 97 3.50 -17.80 2.33
CA GLU A 97 4.71 -17.00 2.12
C GLU A 97 5.80 -17.49 3.07
N ALA A 98 6.94 -17.90 2.53
CA ALA A 98 8.11 -18.34 3.30
C ALA A 98 9.15 -17.21 3.37
N GLY A 99 9.60 -16.90 4.57
CA GLY A 99 10.76 -16.07 4.85
C GLY A 99 11.81 -16.85 5.66
N HIS A 100 13.00 -16.27 5.78
CA HIS A 100 14.07 -16.80 6.62
C HIS A 100 14.43 -15.75 7.68
N ASP A 101 14.77 -16.20 8.89
CA ASP A 101 15.38 -15.34 9.90
C ASP A 101 16.89 -15.21 9.57
N PRO A 102 17.42 -14.00 9.29
CA PRO A 102 18.84 -13.83 8.99
C PRO A 102 19.75 -14.20 10.16
N ARG A 103 19.23 -14.16 11.40
CA ARG A 103 19.98 -14.49 12.62
C ARG A 103 20.03 -15.98 12.87
N GLU A 104 19.02 -16.72 12.42
CA GLU A 104 18.91 -18.17 12.55
C GLU A 104 18.39 -18.79 11.24
N PRO A 105 19.28 -19.03 10.24
CA PRO A 105 18.89 -19.47 8.89
C PRO A 105 18.11 -20.78 8.84
N GLU A 106 18.23 -21.62 9.87
CA GLU A 106 17.53 -22.90 10.00
C GLU A 106 16.04 -22.72 10.35
N GLN A 107 15.65 -21.55 10.87
CA GLN A 107 14.28 -21.25 11.25
C GLN A 107 13.53 -20.50 10.16
N LYS A 108 12.32 -20.97 9.88
CA LYS A 108 11.45 -20.38 8.86
C LYS A 108 10.43 -19.45 9.50
N VAL A 109 10.09 -18.40 8.75
CA VAL A 109 8.96 -17.51 9.04
C VAL A 109 7.89 -17.77 8.00
N TRP A 110 6.68 -18.11 8.44
CA TRP A 110 5.55 -18.32 7.53
C TRP A 110 4.50 -17.23 7.71
N ARG A 111 3.97 -16.75 6.59
CA ARG A 111 2.77 -15.90 6.58
C ARG A 111 1.73 -16.51 5.66
N PHE A 112 0.50 -16.63 6.14
CA PHE A 112 -0.58 -17.23 5.35
C PHE A 112 -1.95 -16.74 5.81
N ARG A 113 -2.95 -16.90 4.93
CA ARG A 113 -4.36 -16.77 5.32
C ARG A 113 -4.84 -18.07 5.93
N PHE A 114 -5.59 -17.95 7.00
CA PHE A 114 -6.16 -19.06 7.73
C PHE A 114 -7.64 -18.86 7.93
N ASP A 115 -8.43 -19.85 7.51
CA ASP A 115 -9.89 -19.84 7.60
C ASP A 115 -10.29 -20.79 8.74
N PRO A 116 -10.82 -20.27 9.86
CA PRO A 116 -11.27 -21.10 10.97
C PRO A 116 -12.49 -21.95 10.57
N GLU A 117 -12.54 -23.19 11.04
CA GLU A 117 -13.75 -24.01 10.96
C GLU A 117 -14.80 -23.45 11.93
N ALA A 118 -16.00 -23.15 11.41
CA ALA A 118 -17.14 -22.47 12.04
C ALA A 118 -17.05 -22.31 13.57
N ALA A 119 -16.48 -21.18 14.00
CA ALA A 119 -16.34 -20.80 15.40
C ALA A 119 -16.99 -19.43 15.62
N GLU A 120 -17.92 -19.36 16.55
CA GLU A 120 -18.69 -18.15 16.85
C GLU A 120 -17.76 -17.02 17.32
N GLY A 121 -17.89 -15.85 16.70
CA GLY A 121 -17.07 -14.67 17.01
C GLY A 121 -15.65 -14.65 16.43
N LEU A 122 -15.25 -15.65 15.63
CA LEU A 122 -14.00 -15.58 14.86
C LEU A 122 -14.23 -14.98 13.46
N PRO A 123 -13.34 -14.09 13.00
CA PRO A 123 -13.36 -13.60 11.62
C PRO A 123 -13.18 -14.74 10.61
N ARG A 124 -13.77 -14.55 9.42
CA ARG A 124 -13.69 -15.54 8.33
C ARG A 124 -12.26 -15.78 7.83
N HIS A 125 -11.45 -14.73 7.77
CA HIS A 125 -10.07 -14.79 7.32
C HIS A 125 -9.14 -14.16 8.35
N LEU A 126 -8.12 -14.91 8.75
CA LEU A 126 -7.06 -14.46 9.66
C LEU A 126 -5.74 -14.38 8.88
N ARG A 127 -4.96 -13.31 9.09
CA ARG A 127 -3.56 -13.25 8.63
C ARG A 127 -2.66 -13.79 9.74
N VAL A 128 -2.14 -14.99 9.56
CA VAL A 128 -1.33 -15.68 10.55
C VAL A 128 0.16 -15.52 10.19
N SER A 129 0.95 -15.11 11.17
CA SER A 129 2.41 -15.15 11.13
C SER A 129 2.92 -16.23 12.08
N TRP A 130 3.74 -17.16 11.59
CA TRP A 130 4.40 -18.17 12.39
C TRP A 130 5.91 -17.94 12.31
N TYR A 131 6.46 -17.43 13.41
CA TYR A 131 7.89 -17.14 13.54
C TYR A 131 8.62 -18.34 14.12
N ARG A 132 9.90 -18.48 13.75
CA ARG A 132 10.84 -19.41 14.42
C ARG A 132 10.38 -20.86 14.45
N THR A 133 9.89 -21.37 13.32
CA THR A 133 9.40 -22.75 13.22
C THR A 133 10.23 -23.58 12.25
N GLN A 134 10.34 -24.87 12.56
CA GLN A 134 10.91 -25.89 11.67
C GLN A 134 9.81 -26.57 10.83
N GLU A 135 8.54 -26.34 11.17
CA GLU A 135 7.41 -26.88 10.43
C GLU A 135 7.34 -26.29 9.02
N SER A 136 6.93 -27.12 8.07
CA SER A 136 6.56 -26.68 6.72
C SER A 136 5.05 -26.57 6.62
N VAL A 137 4.56 -25.38 6.25
CA VAL A 137 3.14 -25.11 6.06
C VAL A 137 2.83 -25.22 4.57
N ARG A 138 1.80 -25.98 4.20
CA ARG A 138 1.35 -26.09 2.80
C ARG A 138 -0.08 -25.59 2.63
N ALA A 139 -0.37 -25.13 1.42
CA ALA A 139 -1.68 -24.60 1.10
C ALA A 139 -2.79 -25.69 1.17
N GLY A 140 -3.89 -25.36 1.82
CA GLY A 140 -5.05 -26.25 2.01
C GLY A 140 -4.97 -27.15 3.24
N GLU A 141 -3.83 -27.27 3.92
CA GLU A 141 -3.68 -28.12 5.11
C GLU A 141 -4.60 -27.69 6.26
N CYS A 142 -5.06 -28.68 7.02
CA CYS A 142 -5.79 -28.47 8.27
C CYS A 142 -4.80 -28.36 9.42
N TRP A 143 -4.92 -27.28 10.19
CA TRP A 143 -4.13 -27.05 11.39
C TRP A 143 -5.05 -26.71 12.57
N ARG A 144 -4.65 -27.17 13.75
CA ARG A 144 -5.14 -26.71 15.05
C ARG A 144 -4.02 -25.88 15.68
N LEU A 145 -4.22 -24.57 15.71
CA LEU A 145 -3.21 -23.58 16.10
C LEU A 145 -3.63 -22.88 17.39
N GLU A 146 -2.71 -22.73 18.34
CA GLU A 146 -2.86 -21.78 19.44
C GLU A 146 -2.44 -20.39 18.94
N LEU A 147 -3.43 -19.54 18.68
CA LEU A 147 -3.26 -18.24 18.04
C LEU A 147 -3.40 -17.12 19.07
N LYS A 148 -2.40 -16.23 19.15
CA LYS A 148 -2.55 -14.93 19.79
C LYS A 148 -3.15 -13.93 18.79
N LEU A 149 -4.44 -13.64 18.94
CA LEU A 149 -5.20 -12.78 18.03
C LEU A 149 -4.94 -11.29 18.31
N ARG A 150 -4.78 -10.51 17.25
CA ARG A 150 -4.55 -9.07 17.28
C ARG A 150 -5.59 -8.36 16.43
N THR A 151 -6.22 -7.36 17.01
CA THR A 151 -7.10 -6.41 16.30
C THR A 151 -6.38 -5.79 15.10
N PRO A 152 -7.04 -5.67 13.93
CA PRO A 152 -6.54 -4.92 12.78
C PRO A 152 -6.20 -3.48 13.16
N ARG A 153 -4.91 -3.17 13.34
CA ARG A 153 -4.42 -1.82 13.61
C ARG A 153 -3.05 -1.64 12.95
N GLY A 154 -2.81 -0.46 12.41
CA GLY A 154 -1.55 -0.11 11.74
C GLY A 154 -1.09 1.29 12.09
N SER A 155 0.16 1.59 11.76
CA SER A 155 0.73 2.93 11.86
C SER A 155 -0.04 3.90 10.97
N MET A 156 -0.31 5.12 11.45
CA MET A 156 -1.07 6.10 10.68
C MET A 156 -0.28 7.40 10.48
N ASN A 157 0.26 7.56 9.26
CA ASN A 157 1.06 8.71 8.86
C ASN A 157 0.64 9.24 7.48
N PRO A 158 0.80 10.55 7.18
CA PRO A 158 0.62 11.07 5.83
C PRO A 158 1.56 10.37 4.83
N GLY A 159 1.02 9.96 3.67
CA GLY A 159 1.79 9.27 2.63
C GLY A 159 2.21 7.83 2.95
N GLY A 160 1.91 7.34 4.16
CA GLY A 160 2.19 5.96 4.56
C GLY A 160 1.16 4.95 4.03
N PHE A 161 1.52 3.66 4.10
CA PHE A 161 0.63 2.57 3.70
C PHE A 161 -0.54 2.41 4.68
N ASP A 162 -1.79 2.47 4.17
CA ASP A 162 -3.00 2.22 4.97
C ASP A 162 -3.20 0.71 5.19
N TYR A 163 -2.50 0.16 6.18
CA TYR A 163 -2.57 -1.26 6.52
C TYR A 163 -3.97 -1.70 6.97
N GLU A 164 -4.70 -0.86 7.70
CA GLU A 164 -6.05 -1.18 8.19
C GLU A 164 -7.06 -1.23 7.02
N GLY A 165 -6.97 -0.29 6.08
CA GLY A 165 -7.73 -0.32 4.83
C GLY A 165 -7.35 -1.50 3.94
N TRP A 166 -6.06 -1.89 3.89
CA TRP A 166 -5.64 -3.09 3.19
C TRP A 166 -6.22 -4.36 3.79
N LEU A 167 -6.14 -4.55 5.11
CA LEU A 167 -6.75 -5.71 5.79
C LEU A 167 -8.26 -5.81 5.52
N LEU A 168 -8.97 -4.67 5.57
CA LEU A 168 -10.39 -4.62 5.24
C LEU A 168 -10.69 -5.14 3.82
N ARG A 169 -9.95 -4.64 2.82
CA ARG A 169 -10.15 -5.03 1.41
C ARG A 169 -9.84 -6.49 1.15
N GLU A 170 -8.85 -7.03 1.83
CA GLU A 170 -8.51 -8.46 1.73
C GLU A 170 -9.47 -9.35 2.54
N GLY A 171 -10.47 -8.77 3.22
CA GLY A 171 -11.44 -9.49 4.05
C GLY A 171 -10.84 -10.08 5.32
N ILE A 172 -9.68 -9.58 5.75
CA ILE A 172 -8.94 -10.08 6.91
C ILE A 172 -9.43 -9.36 8.16
N GLY A 173 -10.16 -10.08 9.02
CA GLY A 173 -10.74 -9.50 10.24
C GLY A 173 -9.82 -9.54 11.47
N ALA A 174 -8.70 -10.28 11.43
CA ALA A 174 -7.66 -10.23 12.45
C ALA A 174 -6.28 -10.60 11.92
N ALA A 175 -5.23 -10.12 12.60
CA ALA A 175 -3.90 -10.69 12.51
C ALA A 175 -3.67 -11.65 13.68
N ALA A 176 -2.82 -12.66 13.51
CA ALA A 176 -2.52 -13.62 14.57
C ALA A 176 -1.06 -14.07 14.54
N THR A 177 -0.53 -14.47 15.69
CA THR A 177 0.76 -15.14 15.78
C THR A 177 0.61 -16.52 16.41
N VAL A 178 1.26 -17.53 15.84
CA VAL A 178 1.21 -18.92 16.33
C VAL A 178 2.07 -19.07 17.59
N ARG A 179 1.55 -19.78 18.60
CA ARG A 179 2.28 -20.19 19.81
C ARG A 179 2.55 -21.68 19.83
N ASP A 180 1.54 -22.47 19.48
CA ASP A 180 1.62 -23.93 19.38
C ASP A 180 0.76 -24.40 18.20
N ALA A 181 1.07 -25.59 17.67
CA ALA A 181 0.47 -26.09 16.46
C ALA A 181 0.41 -27.62 16.41
N SER A 182 -0.71 -28.13 15.91
CA SER A 182 -0.86 -29.56 15.58
C SER A 182 -1.58 -29.72 14.24
N ARG A 183 -1.10 -30.63 13.40
CA ARG A 183 -1.72 -30.93 12.10
C ARG A 183 -2.96 -31.79 12.31
N CYS A 184 -4.08 -31.44 11.66
CA CYS A 184 -5.34 -32.19 11.74
C CYS A 184 -5.75 -32.86 10.42
N GLY A 185 -5.08 -32.59 9.31
CA GLY A 185 -5.38 -33.22 8.03
C GLY A 185 -4.64 -32.60 6.85
N GLU A 186 -4.55 -33.37 5.77
CA GLU A 186 -3.90 -32.93 4.53
C GLU A 186 -4.77 -31.97 3.72
N GLY A 187 -4.12 -31.18 2.86
CA GLY A 187 -4.80 -30.27 1.95
C GLY A 187 -5.45 -30.98 0.77
N GLY A 188 -6.62 -30.47 0.35
CA GLY A 188 -7.37 -30.96 -0.80
C GLY A 188 -7.87 -29.84 -1.72
N GLY A 189 -8.33 -30.22 -2.91
CA GLY A 189 -8.97 -29.30 -3.86
C GLY A 189 -7.99 -28.44 -4.68
N LEU A 190 -8.52 -27.33 -5.20
CA LEU A 190 -7.79 -26.43 -6.10
C LEU A 190 -6.55 -25.82 -5.45
N LEU A 191 -6.59 -25.52 -4.16
CA LEU A 191 -5.46 -24.93 -3.46
C LEU A 191 -4.29 -25.91 -3.30
N ALA A 192 -4.58 -27.19 -3.04
CA ALA A 192 -3.58 -28.25 -3.04
C ALA A 192 -2.99 -28.48 -4.44
N LEU A 193 -3.78 -28.34 -5.52
CA LEU A 193 -3.26 -28.34 -6.89
C LEU A 193 -2.29 -27.18 -7.13
N ARG A 194 -2.65 -25.96 -6.68
CA ARG A 194 -1.75 -24.79 -6.78
C ARG A 194 -0.44 -25.02 -6.03
N GLN A 195 -0.49 -25.60 -4.83
CA GLN A 195 0.72 -25.98 -4.08
C GLN A 195 1.56 -26.98 -4.87
N ARG A 196 0.96 -28.05 -5.41
CA ARG A 196 1.70 -29.05 -6.21
C ARG A 196 2.35 -28.44 -7.45
N LEU A 197 1.67 -27.50 -8.11
CA LEU A 197 2.25 -26.80 -9.26
C LEU A 197 3.43 -25.90 -8.85
N ARG A 198 3.33 -25.23 -7.69
CA ARG A 198 4.45 -24.46 -7.12
C ARG A 198 5.65 -25.36 -6.82
N ASP A 199 5.41 -26.46 -6.10
CA ASP A 199 6.44 -27.45 -5.75
C ASP A 199 7.07 -28.05 -7.03
N ALA A 200 6.27 -28.27 -8.08
CA ALA A 200 6.75 -28.75 -9.37
C ALA A 200 7.65 -27.72 -10.07
N ILE A 201 7.31 -26.43 -10.06
CA ILE A 201 8.19 -25.37 -10.62
C ILE A 201 9.53 -25.36 -9.89
N GLU A 202 9.52 -25.43 -8.56
CA GLU A 202 10.76 -25.46 -7.75
C GLU A 202 11.59 -26.71 -8.05
N ALA A 203 10.96 -27.88 -8.21
CA ALA A 203 11.64 -29.12 -8.56
C ALA A 203 12.17 -29.13 -10.01
N TRP A 204 11.46 -28.52 -10.96
CA TRP A 204 11.85 -28.45 -12.36
C TRP A 204 12.94 -27.38 -12.63
N LEU A 205 13.04 -26.37 -11.77
CA LEU A 205 14.00 -25.27 -11.86
C LEU A 205 14.78 -25.11 -10.54
N PRO A 206 15.51 -26.14 -10.07
CA PRO A 206 16.12 -26.13 -8.75
C PRO A 206 17.19 -25.04 -8.63
N GLY A 207 16.96 -24.08 -7.72
CA GLY A 207 17.88 -22.96 -7.48
C GLY A 207 17.95 -21.93 -8.60
N HIS A 208 17.08 -22.02 -9.62
CA HIS A 208 17.12 -21.07 -10.74
C HIS A 208 16.61 -19.68 -10.32
N PRO A 209 17.35 -18.58 -10.59
CA PRO A 209 16.96 -17.23 -10.16
C PRO A 209 15.59 -16.75 -10.67
N ALA A 210 15.16 -17.21 -11.85
CA ALA A 210 13.86 -16.86 -12.42
C ALA A 210 12.69 -17.74 -11.95
N ALA A 211 12.90 -18.80 -11.15
CA ALA A 211 11.82 -19.69 -10.69
C ALA A 211 10.69 -18.92 -9.96
N PRO A 212 10.97 -17.95 -9.07
CA PRO A 212 9.93 -17.10 -8.48
C PRO A 212 9.14 -16.29 -9.51
N MET A 213 9.79 -15.76 -10.55
CA MET A 213 9.10 -15.03 -11.61
C MET A 213 8.24 -15.95 -12.48
N VAL A 214 8.69 -17.18 -12.73
CA VAL A 214 7.87 -18.20 -13.42
C VAL A 214 6.61 -18.49 -12.60
N ALA A 215 6.74 -18.75 -11.30
CA ALA A 215 5.61 -18.97 -10.40
C ALA A 215 4.66 -17.76 -10.35
N ALA A 216 5.19 -16.54 -10.32
CA ALA A 216 4.40 -15.31 -10.34
C ALA A 216 3.59 -15.15 -11.63
N LEU A 217 4.20 -15.39 -12.80
CA LEU A 217 3.54 -15.22 -14.09
C LEU A 217 2.52 -16.32 -14.42
N THR A 218 2.75 -17.55 -13.96
CA THR A 218 1.91 -18.71 -14.31
C THR A 218 0.86 -19.04 -13.25
N LEU A 219 1.21 -18.98 -11.96
CA LEU A 219 0.33 -19.35 -10.83
C LEU A 219 -0.17 -18.15 -10.02
N GLY A 220 0.39 -16.96 -10.27
CA GLY A 220 0.08 -15.75 -9.50
C GLY A 220 0.79 -15.71 -8.17
N ASP A 221 1.74 -16.61 -7.94
CA ASP A 221 2.46 -16.73 -6.68
C ASP A 221 3.66 -15.77 -6.65
N GLN A 222 3.49 -14.68 -5.94
CA GLN A 222 4.50 -13.64 -5.79
C GLN A 222 5.39 -13.85 -4.55
N SER A 223 5.11 -14.87 -3.73
CA SER A 223 5.75 -15.02 -2.42
C SER A 223 7.24 -15.36 -2.46
N GLY A 224 7.74 -15.80 -3.62
CA GLY A 224 9.18 -16.02 -3.83
C GLY A 224 9.97 -14.78 -4.27
N LEU A 225 9.29 -13.67 -4.61
CA LEU A 225 9.93 -12.42 -5.04
C LEU A 225 10.37 -11.62 -3.80
N ARG A 226 11.63 -11.19 -3.78
CA ARG A 226 12.19 -10.44 -2.64
C ARG A 226 11.97 -8.94 -2.79
N ASP A 227 12.18 -8.17 -1.73
CA ASP A 227 12.04 -6.71 -1.75
C ASP A 227 12.91 -6.03 -2.82
N GLY A 228 14.11 -6.57 -3.07
CA GLY A 228 14.98 -6.11 -4.16
C GLY A 228 14.38 -6.31 -5.56
N ASP A 229 13.64 -7.41 -5.79
CA ASP A 229 12.97 -7.63 -7.08
C ASP A 229 11.82 -6.63 -7.26
N TRP A 230 11.05 -6.40 -6.19
CA TRP A 230 9.98 -5.39 -6.19
C TRP A 230 10.50 -3.97 -6.40
N GLU A 231 11.66 -3.64 -5.84
CA GLU A 231 12.33 -2.37 -6.08
C GLU A 231 12.69 -2.21 -7.56
N ILE A 232 13.31 -3.22 -8.19
CA ILE A 232 13.61 -3.20 -9.64
C ILE A 232 12.34 -2.91 -10.44
N PHE A 233 11.26 -3.68 -10.20
CA PHE A 233 10.02 -3.51 -10.96
C PHE A 233 9.36 -2.15 -10.73
N ARG A 234 9.45 -1.59 -9.53
CA ARG A 234 8.94 -0.24 -9.22
C ARG A 234 9.76 0.83 -9.93
N LEU A 235 11.10 0.73 -9.89
CA LEU A 235 12.02 1.68 -10.52
C LEU A 235 11.89 1.68 -12.05
N THR A 236 11.58 0.53 -12.66
CA THR A 236 11.36 0.41 -14.12
C THR A 236 9.90 0.55 -14.56
N GLY A 237 8.96 0.68 -13.62
CA GLY A 237 7.52 0.78 -13.92
C GLY A 237 6.89 -0.51 -14.48
N THR A 238 7.47 -1.68 -14.18
CA THR A 238 7.06 -3.00 -14.69
C THR A 238 6.37 -3.88 -13.64
N SER A 239 6.08 -3.38 -12.43
CA SER A 239 5.40 -4.15 -11.37
C SER A 239 4.07 -4.77 -11.82
N HIS A 240 3.39 -4.11 -12.76
CA HIS A 240 2.12 -4.57 -13.33
C HIS A 240 2.25 -5.76 -14.30
N LEU A 241 3.46 -6.06 -14.79
CA LEU A 241 3.73 -7.20 -15.69
C LEU A 241 3.98 -8.50 -14.91
N VAL A 242 4.56 -8.39 -13.71
CA VAL A 242 4.93 -9.54 -12.87
C VAL A 242 3.73 -10.06 -12.07
N ALA A 243 2.82 -9.17 -11.68
CA ALA A 243 1.50 -9.60 -11.24
C ALA A 243 0.72 -10.14 -12.45
N ILE A 244 0.03 -11.30 -12.30
CA ILE A 244 -0.85 -11.81 -13.37
C ILE A 244 -1.82 -10.70 -13.78
N SER A 245 -1.56 -10.16 -14.96
CA SER A 245 -2.28 -9.03 -15.48
C SER A 245 -3.50 -9.49 -16.27
N GLY A 246 -4.43 -8.58 -16.53
CA GLY A 246 -5.54 -8.87 -17.43
C GLY A 246 -5.10 -9.25 -18.84
N PHE A 247 -3.87 -8.93 -19.20
CA PHE A 247 -3.26 -9.34 -20.45
C PHE A 247 -3.00 -10.86 -20.50
N ASN A 248 -2.56 -11.49 -19.40
CA ASN A 248 -2.36 -12.94 -19.34
C ASN A 248 -3.70 -13.69 -19.51
N ILE A 249 -4.73 -13.22 -18.81
CA ILE A 249 -6.11 -13.73 -18.97
C ILE A 249 -6.59 -13.55 -20.41
N ALA A 250 -6.32 -12.39 -21.03
CA ALA A 250 -6.71 -12.13 -22.41
C ALA A 250 -5.99 -13.04 -23.42
N ILE A 251 -4.70 -13.34 -23.22
CA ILE A 251 -3.96 -14.29 -24.06
C ILE A 251 -4.57 -15.68 -23.95
N VAL A 252 -4.79 -16.19 -22.73
CA VAL A 252 -5.35 -17.52 -22.53
C VAL A 252 -6.76 -17.61 -23.10
N ALA A 253 -7.57 -16.56 -22.91
CA ALA A 253 -8.90 -16.46 -23.50
C ALA A 253 -8.84 -16.44 -25.05
N ALA A 254 -7.90 -15.71 -25.65
CA ALA A 254 -7.71 -15.65 -27.09
C ALA A 254 -7.27 -17.00 -27.66
N LEU A 255 -6.31 -17.67 -27.01
CA LEU A 255 -5.88 -19.01 -27.40
C LEU A 255 -7.04 -20.01 -27.32
N GLY A 256 -7.81 -19.99 -26.23
CA GLY A 256 -9.03 -20.79 -26.08
C GLY A 256 -10.06 -20.49 -27.17
N PHE A 257 -10.22 -19.23 -27.56
CA PHE A 257 -11.10 -18.84 -28.65
C PHE A 257 -10.68 -19.47 -29.99
N PHE A 258 -9.41 -19.31 -30.38
CA PHE A 258 -8.92 -19.80 -31.66
C PHE A 258 -8.87 -21.33 -31.72
N LEU A 259 -8.37 -21.99 -30.66
CA LEU A 259 -8.37 -23.44 -30.55
C LEU A 259 -9.78 -24.01 -30.54
N GLY A 260 -10.68 -23.45 -29.73
CA GLY A 260 -12.07 -23.86 -29.67
C GLY A 260 -12.77 -23.72 -31.02
N ARG A 261 -12.57 -22.59 -31.70
CA ARG A 261 -13.09 -22.38 -33.06
C ARG A 261 -12.53 -23.42 -34.04
N TRP A 262 -11.22 -23.66 -34.02
CA TRP A 262 -10.56 -24.60 -34.91
C TRP A 262 -11.02 -26.04 -34.67
N LEU A 263 -10.97 -26.53 -33.44
CA LEU A 263 -11.44 -27.87 -33.08
C LEU A 263 -12.91 -28.07 -33.45
N TRP A 264 -13.75 -27.06 -33.27
CA TRP A 264 -15.16 -27.11 -33.66
C TRP A 264 -15.36 -27.24 -35.17
N THR A 265 -14.46 -26.68 -35.98
CA THR A 265 -14.51 -26.83 -37.45
C THR A 265 -14.12 -28.23 -37.93
N LEU A 266 -13.43 -29.03 -37.10
CA LEU A 266 -13.06 -30.40 -37.47
C LEU A 266 -14.25 -31.37 -37.44
N TRP A 267 -15.37 -31.00 -36.81
CA TRP A 267 -16.52 -31.88 -36.55
C TRP A 267 -17.79 -31.32 -37.19
N PRO A 268 -18.08 -31.62 -38.47
CA PRO A 268 -19.14 -30.99 -39.25
C PRO A 268 -20.56 -30.99 -38.64
N PRO A 269 -21.03 -32.05 -37.96
CA PRO A 269 -22.37 -32.07 -37.35
C PRO A 269 -22.56 -30.98 -36.27
N LEU A 270 -21.49 -30.55 -35.60
CA LEU A 270 -21.55 -29.51 -34.57
C LEU A 270 -21.72 -28.11 -35.16
N LEU A 271 -21.24 -27.87 -36.39
CA LEU A 271 -21.38 -26.60 -37.11
C LEU A 271 -22.84 -26.29 -37.45
N LEU A 272 -23.65 -27.33 -37.66
CA LEU A 272 -25.09 -27.19 -37.91
C LEU A 272 -25.87 -26.77 -36.65
N ARG A 273 -25.33 -27.03 -35.45
CA ARG A 273 -25.97 -26.67 -34.17
C ARG A 273 -25.52 -25.31 -33.66
N LEU A 274 -24.21 -25.03 -33.74
CA LEU A 274 -23.63 -23.79 -33.24
C LEU A 274 -22.50 -23.33 -34.17
N PRO A 275 -22.52 -22.08 -34.67
CA PRO A 275 -21.43 -21.53 -35.47
C PRO A 275 -20.09 -21.62 -34.73
N ALA A 276 -19.03 -21.99 -35.43
CA ALA A 276 -17.69 -22.15 -34.85
C ALA A 276 -17.21 -20.92 -34.06
N GLN A 277 -17.59 -19.71 -34.49
CA GLN A 277 -17.26 -18.47 -33.76
C GLN A 277 -17.91 -18.41 -32.38
N LYS A 278 -19.16 -18.87 -32.24
CA LYS A 278 -19.85 -18.92 -30.95
C LYS A 278 -19.29 -20.01 -30.05
N ALA A 279 -18.91 -21.17 -30.61
CA ALA A 279 -18.18 -22.19 -29.88
C ALA A 279 -16.82 -21.68 -29.38
N GLY A 280 -16.09 -20.94 -30.22
CA GLY A 280 -14.86 -20.25 -29.82
C GLY A 280 -15.06 -19.35 -28.61
N TRP A 281 -16.10 -18.52 -28.58
CA TRP A 281 -16.40 -17.68 -27.40
C TRP A 281 -16.69 -18.50 -26.13
N LEU A 282 -17.38 -19.64 -26.23
CA LEU A 282 -17.62 -20.51 -25.07
C LEU A 282 -16.33 -21.11 -24.52
N VAL A 283 -15.47 -21.65 -25.41
CA VAL A 283 -14.17 -22.20 -25.01
C VAL A 283 -13.28 -21.10 -24.43
N SER A 284 -13.28 -19.90 -25.03
CA SER A 284 -12.59 -18.72 -24.49
C SER A 284 -12.99 -18.41 -23.05
N GLY A 285 -14.29 -18.41 -22.76
CA GLY A 285 -14.82 -18.19 -21.40
C GLY A 285 -14.39 -19.29 -20.43
N LEU A 286 -14.48 -20.55 -20.85
CA LEU A 286 -14.04 -21.69 -20.03
C LEU A 286 -12.54 -21.63 -19.74
N SER A 287 -11.70 -21.34 -20.74
CA SER A 287 -10.25 -21.19 -20.58
C SER A 287 -9.89 -20.03 -19.64
N ALA A 288 -10.58 -18.88 -19.75
CA ALA A 288 -10.35 -17.74 -18.87
C ALA A 288 -10.68 -18.07 -17.41
N VAL A 289 -11.82 -18.73 -17.15
CA VAL A 289 -12.22 -19.14 -15.80
C VAL A 289 -11.29 -20.22 -15.24
N ALA A 290 -10.92 -21.22 -16.06
CA ALA A 290 -10.00 -22.27 -15.65
C ALA A 290 -8.63 -21.71 -15.27
N TYR A 291 -8.07 -20.80 -16.08
CA TYR A 291 -6.81 -20.15 -15.75
C TYR A 291 -6.93 -19.20 -14.55
N GLY A 292 -8.04 -18.46 -14.43
CA GLY A 292 -8.33 -17.66 -13.25
C GLY A 292 -8.36 -18.49 -11.95
N ALA A 293 -8.89 -19.72 -12.02
CA ALA A 293 -8.90 -20.66 -10.91
C ALA A 293 -7.49 -21.15 -10.54
N VAL A 294 -6.67 -21.53 -11.52
CA VAL A 294 -5.27 -21.91 -11.30
C VAL A 294 -4.45 -20.74 -10.72
N ALA A 295 -4.69 -19.54 -11.22
CA ALA A 295 -4.09 -18.30 -10.72
C ALA A 295 -4.64 -17.85 -9.35
N GLY A 296 -5.67 -18.51 -8.82
CA GLY A 296 -6.19 -18.29 -7.47
C GLY A 296 -7.29 -17.26 -7.30
N PHE A 297 -7.78 -16.65 -8.39
CA PHE A 297 -8.75 -15.53 -8.34
C PHE A 297 -8.37 -14.41 -7.36
N GLU A 298 -7.07 -14.13 -7.20
CA GLU A 298 -6.62 -12.91 -6.53
C GLU A 298 -7.29 -11.68 -7.17
N ALA A 299 -7.46 -10.60 -6.41
CA ALA A 299 -8.29 -9.46 -6.84
C ALA A 299 -7.99 -8.94 -8.28
N PRO A 300 -6.74 -8.82 -8.75
CA PRO A 300 -6.44 -8.46 -10.14
C PRO A 300 -6.94 -9.49 -11.17
N VAL A 301 -6.76 -10.78 -10.88
CA VAL A 301 -7.15 -11.91 -11.75
C VAL A 301 -8.67 -12.04 -11.81
N ALA A 302 -9.37 -11.89 -10.68
CA ALA A 302 -10.82 -11.92 -10.62
C ALA A 302 -11.43 -10.81 -11.49
N ARG A 303 -10.94 -9.57 -11.34
CA ARG A 303 -11.40 -8.43 -12.17
C ARG A 303 -11.11 -8.64 -13.65
N ALA A 304 -9.90 -9.09 -13.99
CA ALA A 304 -9.53 -9.38 -15.38
C ALA A 304 -10.39 -10.47 -16.01
N THR A 305 -10.66 -11.55 -15.27
CA THR A 305 -11.54 -12.64 -15.71
C THR A 305 -12.95 -12.12 -15.93
N LEU A 306 -13.48 -11.32 -15.01
CA LEU A 306 -14.81 -10.72 -15.16
C LEU A 306 -14.88 -9.79 -16.39
N MET A 307 -13.89 -8.92 -16.58
CA MET A 307 -13.80 -8.06 -17.76
C MET A 307 -13.74 -8.88 -19.06
N ALA A 308 -12.93 -9.94 -19.10
CA ALA A 308 -12.85 -10.85 -20.23
C ALA A 308 -14.20 -11.52 -20.50
N LEU A 309 -14.90 -12.00 -19.47
CA LEU A 309 -16.23 -12.60 -19.60
C LEU A 309 -17.25 -11.61 -20.18
N PHE A 310 -17.23 -10.34 -19.79
CA PHE A 310 -18.11 -9.33 -20.42
C PHE A 310 -17.81 -9.12 -21.90
N VAL A 311 -16.53 -9.08 -22.28
CA VAL A 311 -16.13 -9.01 -23.70
C VAL A 311 -16.57 -10.27 -24.45
N ILE A 312 -16.41 -11.45 -23.85
CA ILE A 312 -16.79 -12.74 -24.42
C ILE A 312 -18.31 -12.83 -24.61
N VAL A 313 -19.10 -12.43 -23.62
CA VAL A 313 -20.57 -12.39 -23.70
C VAL A 313 -21.01 -11.37 -24.76
N ALA A 314 -20.39 -10.19 -24.81
CA ALA A 314 -20.65 -9.21 -25.87
C ALA A 314 -20.29 -9.75 -27.26
N GLY A 315 -19.20 -10.51 -27.37
CA GLY A 315 -18.79 -11.22 -28.59
C GLY A 315 -19.80 -12.28 -29.01
N PHE A 316 -20.23 -13.13 -28.08
CA PHE A 316 -21.25 -14.16 -28.31
C PHE A 316 -22.59 -13.58 -28.73
N ALA A 317 -22.96 -12.41 -28.18
CA ALA A 317 -24.17 -11.67 -28.49
C ALA A 317 -24.05 -10.74 -29.72
N ASN A 318 -22.89 -10.67 -30.39
CA ASN A 318 -22.60 -9.76 -31.50
C ASN A 318 -22.78 -8.26 -31.16
N ARG A 319 -22.40 -7.84 -29.95
CA ARG A 319 -22.55 -6.47 -29.41
C ARG A 319 -21.22 -5.72 -29.18
N LEU A 320 -20.11 -6.18 -29.76
CA LEU A 320 -18.78 -5.58 -29.58
C LEU A 320 -18.63 -4.14 -30.10
N GLY A 321 -19.58 -3.64 -30.90
CA GLY A 321 -19.53 -2.28 -31.46
C GLY A 321 -19.66 -1.13 -30.46
N GLN A 322 -19.89 -1.41 -29.16
CA GLN A 322 -20.07 -0.40 -28.12
C GLN A 322 -19.12 -0.63 -26.92
N PRO A 323 -17.79 -0.48 -27.11
CA PRO A 323 -16.80 -0.85 -26.10
C PRO A 323 -16.96 -0.06 -24.78
N SER A 324 -17.42 1.19 -24.84
CA SER A 324 -17.68 1.99 -23.64
C SER A 324 -18.83 1.44 -22.78
N ARG A 325 -19.84 0.79 -23.39
CA ARG A 325 -20.91 0.14 -22.63
C ARG A 325 -20.44 -1.17 -22.00
N VAL A 326 -19.63 -1.94 -22.71
CA VAL A 326 -19.03 -3.17 -22.17
C VAL A 326 -18.13 -2.83 -20.98
N LEU A 327 -17.30 -1.79 -21.10
CA LEU A 327 -16.43 -1.34 -20.01
C LEU A 327 -17.24 -0.82 -18.81
N ALA A 328 -18.30 -0.05 -19.04
CA ALA A 328 -19.17 0.43 -17.97
C ALA A 328 -19.89 -0.73 -17.26
N LEU A 329 -20.39 -1.73 -17.99
CA LEU A 329 -21.02 -2.92 -17.41
C LEU A 329 -20.04 -3.75 -16.59
N ALA A 330 -18.81 -3.94 -17.09
CA ALA A 330 -17.77 -4.62 -16.33
C ALA A 330 -17.41 -3.85 -15.05
N TRP A 331 -17.27 -2.53 -15.11
CA TRP A 331 -17.05 -1.67 -13.95
C TRP A 331 -18.17 -1.81 -12.92
N PHE A 332 -19.42 -1.71 -13.38
CA PHE A 332 -20.60 -1.88 -12.54
C PHE A 332 -20.63 -3.25 -11.87
N ALA A 333 -20.35 -4.33 -12.61
CA ALA A 333 -20.35 -5.68 -12.07
C ALA A 333 -19.25 -5.91 -11.02
N VAL A 334 -18.05 -5.36 -11.23
CA VAL A 334 -16.98 -5.40 -10.21
C VAL A 334 -17.44 -4.71 -8.93
N LEU A 335 -17.93 -3.47 -9.01
CA LEU A 335 -18.38 -2.72 -7.83
C LEU A 335 -19.67 -3.29 -7.20
N LEU A 336 -20.51 -3.96 -7.99
CA LEU A 336 -21.69 -4.66 -7.47
C LEU A 336 -21.29 -5.90 -6.67
N SER A 337 -20.23 -6.60 -7.08
CA SER A 337 -19.69 -7.74 -6.34
C SER A 337 -18.91 -7.32 -5.10
N ASP A 338 -18.04 -6.33 -5.23
CA ASP A 338 -17.17 -5.80 -4.18
C ASP A 338 -17.00 -4.27 -4.38
N PRO A 339 -17.83 -3.44 -3.73
CA PRO A 339 -17.72 -1.99 -3.76
C PRO A 339 -16.48 -1.47 -3.03
N LEU A 340 -15.86 -2.25 -2.12
CA LEU A 340 -14.63 -1.85 -1.42
C LEU A 340 -13.42 -1.84 -2.37
N SER A 341 -13.49 -2.59 -3.48
CA SER A 341 -12.48 -2.59 -4.54
C SER A 341 -12.20 -1.20 -5.13
N ILE A 342 -13.09 -0.22 -4.97
CA ILE A 342 -12.91 1.17 -5.43
C ILE A 342 -11.68 1.84 -4.80
N SER A 343 -11.30 1.42 -3.60
CA SER A 343 -10.13 1.95 -2.89
C SER A 343 -8.82 1.27 -3.31
N SER A 344 -8.89 0.26 -4.20
CA SER A 344 -7.70 -0.42 -4.73
C SER A 344 -7.05 0.37 -5.88
N PRO A 345 -5.73 0.64 -5.85
CA PRO A 345 -5.03 1.27 -6.96
C PRO A 345 -5.19 0.47 -8.27
N GLY A 346 -5.16 -0.86 -8.16
CA GLY A 346 -5.25 -1.77 -9.30
C GLY A 346 -6.55 -1.65 -10.09
N LEU A 347 -7.68 -1.29 -9.47
CA LEU A 347 -8.94 -1.06 -10.19
C LEU A 347 -8.81 0.16 -11.12
N TRP A 348 -8.37 1.30 -10.57
CA TRP A 348 -8.22 2.56 -11.31
C TRP A 348 -7.21 2.47 -12.43
N LEU A 349 -6.06 1.86 -12.18
CA LEU A 349 -5.03 1.68 -13.21
C LEU A 349 -5.51 0.74 -14.33
N SER A 350 -6.22 -0.35 -13.99
CA SER A 350 -6.70 -1.31 -15.00
C SER A 350 -7.78 -0.70 -15.90
N PHE A 351 -8.86 -0.17 -15.29
CA PHE A 351 -9.96 0.43 -16.06
C PHE A 351 -9.54 1.73 -16.73
N GLY A 352 -8.68 2.53 -16.08
CA GLY A 352 -8.10 3.75 -16.62
C GLY A 352 -7.26 3.49 -17.86
N ALA A 353 -6.40 2.46 -17.85
CA ALA A 353 -5.61 2.08 -19.03
C ALA A 353 -6.49 1.66 -20.20
N VAL A 354 -7.49 0.80 -19.98
CA VAL A 354 -8.43 0.35 -21.03
C VAL A 354 -9.27 1.52 -21.55
N ALA A 355 -9.75 2.40 -20.68
CA ALA A 355 -10.47 3.61 -21.05
C ALA A 355 -9.58 4.55 -21.91
N ALA A 356 -8.32 4.72 -21.53
CA ALA A 356 -7.34 5.50 -22.29
C ALA A 356 -7.11 4.90 -23.68
N ILE A 357 -6.91 3.58 -23.78
CA ILE A 357 -6.77 2.87 -25.06
C ILE A 357 -7.98 3.11 -25.97
N PHE A 358 -9.20 3.00 -25.43
CA PHE A 358 -10.42 3.25 -26.22
C PHE A 358 -10.59 4.72 -26.61
N TYR A 359 -10.28 5.66 -25.71
CA TYR A 359 -10.38 7.10 -25.98
C TYR A 359 -9.43 7.55 -27.09
N VAL A 360 -8.21 7.02 -27.06
CA VAL A 360 -7.11 7.35 -27.98
C VAL A 360 -7.23 6.62 -29.31
N GLY A 361 -7.41 5.30 -29.25
CA GLY A 361 -7.40 4.42 -30.42
C GLY A 361 -8.73 4.40 -31.17
N GLY A 362 -9.83 4.78 -30.52
CA GLY A 362 -11.17 4.76 -31.10
C GLY A 362 -11.47 5.96 -31.99
N GLY A 363 -12.18 5.73 -33.10
CA GLY A 363 -12.80 6.78 -33.92
C GLY A 363 -11.83 7.78 -34.57
N ARG A 364 -10.58 7.37 -34.82
CA ARG A 364 -9.57 8.22 -35.50
C ARG A 364 -9.52 7.90 -36.99
N LEU A 365 -9.48 8.95 -37.83
CA LEU A 365 -9.48 8.83 -39.30
C LEU A 365 -8.17 8.24 -39.87
N ALA A 366 -7.04 8.44 -39.17
CA ALA A 366 -5.73 7.93 -39.57
C ALA A 366 -4.93 7.46 -38.34
N PRO A 367 -5.19 6.24 -37.82
CA PRO A 367 -4.46 5.74 -36.66
C PRO A 367 -2.99 5.47 -37.03
N PRO A 368 -2.03 5.76 -36.13
CA PRO A 368 -0.64 5.38 -36.33
C PRO A 368 -0.51 3.85 -36.45
N ARG A 369 0.50 3.38 -37.20
CA ARG A 369 0.76 1.94 -37.42
C ARG A 369 2.19 1.57 -37.03
N GLY A 370 2.41 0.26 -36.81
CA GLY A 370 3.73 -0.30 -36.50
C GLY A 370 4.36 0.29 -35.23
N LEU A 371 5.67 0.52 -35.25
CA LEU A 371 6.42 1.06 -34.11
C LEU A 371 5.89 2.40 -33.62
N ARG A 372 5.44 3.28 -34.53
CA ARG A 372 4.85 4.57 -34.16
C ARG A 372 3.59 4.40 -33.31
N ALA A 373 2.76 3.40 -33.60
CA ALA A 373 1.59 3.10 -32.79
C ALA A 373 1.97 2.65 -31.38
N LEU A 374 2.98 1.78 -31.27
CA LEU A 374 3.49 1.29 -29.99
C LEU A 374 4.08 2.42 -29.14
N VAL A 375 4.95 3.26 -29.73
CA VAL A 375 5.55 4.41 -29.03
C VAL A 375 4.48 5.39 -28.58
N MET A 376 3.54 5.75 -29.46
CA MET A 376 2.44 6.65 -29.09
C MET A 376 1.59 6.05 -27.98
N LEU A 377 1.25 4.76 -28.04
CA LEU A 377 0.50 4.09 -27.00
C LEU A 377 1.21 4.16 -25.64
N GLN A 378 2.52 3.91 -25.59
CA GLN A 378 3.29 3.98 -24.35
C GLN A 378 3.32 5.40 -23.77
N LEU A 379 3.63 6.40 -24.60
CA LEU A 379 3.64 7.81 -24.15
C LEU A 379 2.26 8.26 -23.64
N MET A 380 1.19 7.84 -24.32
CA MET A 380 -0.18 8.20 -23.96
C MET A 380 -0.60 7.57 -22.65
N LEU A 381 -0.32 6.28 -22.46
CA LEU A 381 -0.60 5.60 -21.19
C LEU A 381 0.19 6.22 -20.04
N THR A 382 1.46 6.55 -20.24
CA THR A 382 2.26 7.24 -19.23
C THR A 382 1.63 8.57 -18.81
N VAL A 383 1.24 9.43 -19.75
CA VAL A 383 0.66 10.74 -19.43
C VAL A 383 -0.73 10.64 -18.80
N VAL A 384 -1.59 9.74 -19.29
CA VAL A 384 -2.96 9.59 -18.76
C VAL A 384 -2.97 8.95 -17.38
N LEU A 385 -2.07 7.99 -17.12
CA LEU A 385 -1.99 7.31 -15.82
C LEU A 385 -1.12 8.08 -14.81
N LEU A 386 -0.33 9.07 -15.24
CA LEU A 386 0.55 9.87 -14.37
C LEU A 386 -0.14 10.40 -13.10
N PRO A 387 -1.33 11.02 -13.15
CA PRO A 387 -1.98 11.50 -11.92
C PRO A 387 -2.36 10.37 -10.97
N LEU A 388 -2.73 9.21 -11.50
CA LEU A 388 -3.07 8.04 -10.70
C LEU A 388 -1.82 7.42 -10.08
N THR A 389 -0.71 7.32 -10.82
CA THR A 389 0.54 6.77 -10.28
C THR A 389 1.14 7.69 -9.21
N LEU A 390 1.10 9.01 -9.42
CA LEU A 390 1.53 9.99 -8.42
C LEU A 390 0.66 9.97 -7.17
N HIS A 391 -0.66 9.76 -7.32
CA HIS A 391 -1.55 9.64 -6.18
C HIS A 391 -1.25 8.40 -5.33
N PHE A 392 -1.20 7.23 -5.96
CA PHE A 392 -1.16 5.95 -5.24
C PHE A 392 0.25 5.50 -4.83
N PHE A 393 1.27 5.89 -5.60
CA PHE A 393 2.64 5.42 -5.39
C PHE A 393 3.61 6.54 -5.00
N HIS A 394 3.17 7.81 -4.96
CA HIS A 394 3.99 8.97 -4.58
C HIS A 394 5.30 9.09 -5.36
N GLY A 395 5.28 8.69 -6.63
CA GLY A 395 6.40 8.90 -7.54
C GLY A 395 6.16 8.41 -8.95
N LEU A 396 7.16 8.66 -9.79
CA LEU A 396 7.15 8.41 -11.22
C LEU A 396 8.43 7.69 -11.62
N SER A 397 8.27 6.59 -12.36
CA SER A 397 9.36 5.97 -13.11
C SER A 397 9.45 6.60 -14.50
N TRP A 398 10.44 7.46 -14.72
CA TRP A 398 10.68 8.03 -16.05
C TRP A 398 11.23 7.01 -17.07
N PRO A 399 11.97 5.93 -16.67
CA PRO A 399 12.37 4.88 -17.60
C PRO A 399 11.17 4.06 -18.13
N ALA A 400 10.05 4.03 -17.41
CA ALA A 400 8.88 3.20 -17.72
C ALA A 400 8.41 3.20 -19.19
N PRO A 401 8.17 4.35 -19.88
CA PRO A 401 7.76 4.33 -21.28
C PRO A 401 8.77 3.65 -22.23
N LEU A 402 10.07 3.76 -21.94
CA LEU A 402 11.13 3.15 -22.76
C LEU A 402 11.26 1.65 -22.45
N VAL A 403 11.26 1.31 -21.15
CA VAL A 403 11.33 -0.08 -20.71
C VAL A 403 10.09 -0.86 -21.16
N ASN A 404 8.89 -0.31 -20.99
CA ASN A 404 7.64 -0.96 -21.38
C ASN A 404 7.50 -1.16 -22.89
N LEU A 405 8.19 -0.38 -23.73
CA LEU A 405 8.23 -0.60 -25.17
C LEU A 405 8.85 -1.97 -25.53
N LEU A 406 9.79 -2.45 -24.72
CA LEU A 406 10.48 -3.74 -24.90
C LEU A 406 9.92 -4.83 -23.99
N ALA A 407 9.68 -4.51 -22.72
CA ALA A 407 9.23 -5.46 -21.72
C ALA A 407 7.82 -5.98 -22.01
N VAL A 408 6.86 -5.11 -22.37
CA VAL A 408 5.46 -5.54 -22.61
C VAL A 408 5.38 -6.61 -23.72
N PRO A 409 5.97 -6.42 -24.92
CA PRO A 409 6.01 -7.48 -25.93
C PRO A 409 6.76 -8.74 -25.49
N ALA A 410 7.87 -8.59 -24.74
CA ALA A 410 8.65 -9.74 -24.27
C ALA A 410 7.84 -10.62 -23.30
N PHE A 411 7.24 -10.02 -22.26
CA PHE A 411 6.34 -10.74 -21.35
C PHE A 411 5.14 -11.33 -22.08
N ALA A 412 4.65 -10.66 -23.12
CA ALA A 412 3.53 -11.15 -23.92
C ALA A 412 3.83 -12.43 -24.70
N LEU A 413 5.08 -12.63 -25.10
CA LEU A 413 5.52 -13.86 -25.74
C LEU A 413 5.92 -14.92 -24.72
N LEU A 414 6.65 -14.53 -23.67
CA LEU A 414 7.21 -15.45 -22.69
C LEU A 414 6.13 -16.10 -21.82
N THR A 415 5.08 -15.38 -21.42
CA THR A 415 4.04 -15.93 -20.54
C THR A 415 3.30 -17.14 -21.16
N PRO A 416 2.75 -17.08 -22.38
CA PRO A 416 2.14 -18.26 -22.99
C PRO A 416 3.15 -19.37 -23.27
N LEU A 417 4.40 -19.04 -23.57
CA LEU A 417 5.46 -20.02 -23.74
C LEU A 417 5.76 -20.78 -22.44
N LEU A 418 5.80 -20.08 -21.29
CA LEU A 418 5.97 -20.67 -19.97
C LEU A 418 4.79 -21.57 -19.61
N LEU A 419 3.55 -21.14 -19.86
CA LEU A 419 2.37 -21.97 -19.63
C LEU A 419 2.40 -23.25 -20.49
N LEU A 420 2.80 -23.13 -21.76
CA LEU A 420 2.97 -24.28 -22.65
C LEU A 420 4.12 -25.19 -22.17
N ALA A 421 5.25 -24.62 -21.77
CA ALA A 421 6.40 -25.36 -21.28
C ALA A 421 6.07 -26.13 -20.00
N MET A 422 5.31 -25.54 -19.07
CA MET A 422 4.82 -26.23 -17.87
C MET A 422 3.87 -27.37 -18.21
N LEU A 423 2.94 -27.17 -19.16
CA LEU A 423 2.03 -28.22 -19.61
C LEU A 423 2.82 -29.38 -20.25
N LEU A 424 3.79 -29.06 -21.11
CA LEU A 424 4.67 -30.06 -21.72
C LEU A 424 5.58 -30.70 -20.70
N ALA A 425 6.06 -30.00 -19.67
CA ALA A 425 6.89 -30.59 -18.62
C ALA A 425 6.11 -31.65 -17.83
N ALA A 426 4.82 -31.41 -17.61
CA ALA A 426 3.92 -32.37 -16.96
C ALA A 426 3.57 -33.59 -17.84
N LEU A 427 3.37 -33.40 -19.15
CA LEU A 427 2.90 -34.45 -20.06
C LEU A 427 4.03 -35.18 -20.79
N TRP A 428 5.11 -34.47 -21.13
CA TRP A 428 6.27 -34.95 -21.87
C TRP A 428 7.57 -34.28 -21.38
N PRO A 429 8.11 -34.72 -20.23
CA PRO A 429 9.23 -34.05 -19.55
C PRO A 429 10.46 -33.81 -20.44
N ALA A 430 10.77 -34.74 -21.35
CA ALA A 430 11.92 -34.65 -22.25
C ALA A 430 11.87 -33.42 -23.18
N ALA A 431 10.68 -32.96 -23.58
CA ALA A 431 10.50 -31.76 -24.39
C ALA A 431 10.18 -30.53 -23.52
N GLY A 432 9.41 -30.71 -22.46
CA GLY A 432 8.93 -29.61 -21.62
C GLY A 432 9.99 -28.99 -20.72
N LEU A 433 10.84 -29.79 -20.08
CA LEU A 433 11.86 -29.28 -19.14
C LEU A 433 12.92 -28.42 -19.85
N PRO A 434 13.48 -28.79 -21.02
CA PRO A 434 14.39 -27.91 -21.75
C PRO A 434 13.71 -26.60 -22.18
N LEU A 435 12.47 -26.67 -22.67
CA LEU A 435 11.73 -25.47 -23.07
C LEU A 435 11.46 -24.54 -21.87
N LEU A 436 11.15 -25.13 -20.71
CA LEU A 436 10.94 -24.39 -19.47
C LEU A 436 12.24 -23.72 -19.02
N GLY A 437 13.37 -24.44 -19.08
CA GLY A 437 14.71 -23.92 -18.80
C GLY A 437 15.05 -22.71 -19.69
N TRP A 438 14.95 -22.86 -21.02
CA TRP A 438 15.22 -21.75 -21.95
C TRP A 438 14.29 -20.55 -21.76
N SER A 439 13.02 -20.80 -21.42
CA SER A 439 12.07 -19.74 -21.13
C SER A 439 12.40 -19.02 -19.82
N ALA A 440 12.86 -19.76 -18.80
CA ALA A 440 13.33 -19.22 -17.54
C ALA A 440 14.64 -18.43 -17.70
N ASP A 441 15.57 -18.89 -18.54
CA ASP A 441 16.78 -18.16 -18.91
C ASP A 441 16.42 -16.83 -19.59
N ALA A 442 15.53 -16.86 -20.58
CA ALA A 442 15.07 -15.65 -21.27
C ALA A 442 14.42 -14.65 -20.30
N LEU A 443 13.66 -15.15 -19.32
CA LEU A 443 13.07 -14.33 -18.26
C LEU A 443 14.14 -13.75 -17.34
N GLN A 444 15.20 -14.52 -17.02
CA GLN A 444 16.33 -14.05 -16.24
C GLN A 444 17.10 -12.94 -16.97
N TRP A 445 17.36 -13.11 -18.27
CA TRP A 445 17.99 -12.06 -19.09
C TRP A 445 17.16 -10.79 -19.11
N LEU A 446 15.85 -10.92 -19.22
CA LEU A 446 14.94 -9.78 -19.14
C LEU A 446 15.02 -9.10 -17.77
N ARG A 447 15.01 -9.87 -16.67
CA ARG A 447 15.18 -9.34 -15.30
C ARG A 447 16.49 -8.57 -15.15
N LEU A 448 17.61 -9.10 -15.64
CA LEU A 448 18.91 -8.42 -15.62
C LEU A 448 18.89 -7.12 -16.43
N GLY A 449 18.19 -7.09 -17.56
CA GLY A 449 17.97 -5.87 -18.33
C GLY A 449 17.16 -4.81 -17.57
N LEU A 450 16.13 -5.24 -16.83
CA LEU A 450 15.37 -4.36 -15.93
C LEU A 450 16.24 -3.84 -14.78
N GLU A 451 17.08 -4.70 -14.19
CA GLU A 451 18.02 -4.32 -13.14
C GLU A 451 19.01 -3.26 -13.61
N ALA A 452 19.53 -3.39 -14.83
CA ALA A 452 20.39 -2.37 -15.43
C ALA A 452 19.64 -1.03 -15.66
N ALA A 453 18.37 -1.08 -16.07
CA ALA A 453 17.55 0.12 -16.24
C ALA A 453 17.18 0.78 -14.89
N ALA A 454 17.06 -0.01 -13.82
CA ALA A 454 16.79 0.49 -12.48
C ALA A 454 17.95 1.32 -11.90
N GLN A 455 19.18 1.12 -12.39
CA GLN A 455 20.37 1.88 -12.00
C GLN A 455 20.49 3.24 -12.70
N TRP A 456 19.57 3.58 -13.61
CA TRP A 456 19.61 4.88 -14.28
C TRP A 456 19.45 6.03 -13.28
N PRO A 457 20.10 7.19 -13.52
CA PRO A 457 20.01 8.33 -12.62
C PRO A 457 18.55 8.72 -12.37
N GLN A 458 18.16 8.76 -11.10
CA GLN A 458 16.81 9.09 -10.68
C GLN A 458 15.74 8.27 -11.40
N ALA A 459 16.00 6.96 -11.63
CA ALA A 459 15.02 6.04 -12.24
C ALA A 459 13.64 6.15 -11.58
N TRP A 460 13.60 6.49 -10.30
CA TRP A 460 12.41 6.92 -9.59
C TRP A 460 12.52 8.38 -9.14
N ILE A 461 11.54 9.18 -9.58
CA ILE A 461 11.33 10.54 -9.11
C ILE A 461 10.21 10.50 -8.09
N ALA A 462 10.57 10.59 -6.81
CA ALA A 462 9.60 10.73 -5.75
C ALA A 462 8.86 12.06 -5.88
N TRP A 463 7.52 12.02 -5.83
CA TRP A 463 6.69 13.21 -5.98
C TRP A 463 5.30 12.94 -5.43
N SER A 464 4.83 13.79 -4.51
CA SER A 464 3.48 13.70 -3.95
C SER A 464 2.70 15.02 -4.10
N PRO A 465 2.11 15.31 -5.29
CA PRO A 465 1.38 16.53 -5.52
C PRO A 465 0.07 16.58 -4.72
N ALA A 466 -0.41 17.79 -4.43
CA ALA A 466 -1.72 17.98 -3.85
C ALA A 466 -2.83 17.52 -4.81
N TRP A 467 -3.94 17.03 -4.28
CA TRP A 467 -5.05 16.49 -5.06
C TRP A 467 -5.59 17.41 -6.18
N PRO A 468 -5.73 18.73 -5.97
CA PRO A 468 -6.15 19.64 -7.04
C PRO A 468 -5.20 19.64 -8.25
N ALA A 469 -3.89 19.52 -8.01
CA ALA A 469 -2.89 19.47 -9.07
C ALA A 469 -3.03 18.18 -9.90
N LEU A 470 -3.32 17.06 -9.25
CA LEU A 470 -3.56 15.77 -9.90
C LEU A 470 -4.84 15.79 -10.75
N LEU A 471 -5.93 16.36 -10.24
CA LEU A 471 -7.19 16.52 -11.00
C LEU A 471 -6.99 17.41 -12.23
N LEU A 472 -6.23 18.49 -12.08
CA LEU A 472 -5.90 19.37 -13.20
C LEU A 472 -5.03 18.64 -14.23
N ALA A 473 -4.00 17.91 -13.80
CA ALA A 473 -3.17 17.10 -14.69
C ALA A 473 -3.96 16.02 -15.44
N LEU A 474 -4.94 15.38 -14.79
CA LEU A 474 -5.85 14.43 -15.45
C LEU A 474 -6.69 15.11 -16.55
N LEU A 475 -7.23 16.29 -16.26
CA LEU A 475 -7.92 17.11 -17.26
C LEU A 475 -6.97 17.49 -18.42
N GLY A 476 -5.74 17.89 -18.10
CA GLY A 476 -4.68 18.15 -19.08
C GLY A 476 -4.42 16.96 -19.99
N ALA A 477 -4.28 15.75 -19.44
CA ALA A 477 -4.06 14.53 -20.21
C ALA A 477 -5.23 14.23 -21.17
N VAL A 478 -6.48 14.37 -20.71
CA VAL A 478 -7.68 14.17 -21.53
C VAL A 478 -7.74 15.19 -22.67
N LEU A 479 -7.45 16.47 -22.39
CA LEU A 479 -7.43 17.54 -23.40
C LEU A 479 -6.29 17.37 -24.41
N LEU A 480 -5.10 16.98 -23.96
CA LEU A 480 -3.91 16.82 -24.81
C LEU A 480 -4.14 15.80 -25.93
N PHE A 481 -4.86 14.72 -25.63
CA PHE A 481 -5.17 13.63 -26.56
C PHE A 481 -6.57 13.67 -27.15
N ALA A 482 -7.28 14.77 -26.94
CA ALA A 482 -8.57 15.00 -27.55
C ALA A 482 -8.45 15.10 -29.09
N PRO A 483 -9.53 14.79 -29.83
CA PRO A 483 -9.54 14.89 -31.28
C PRO A 483 -9.08 16.27 -31.78
N HIS A 484 -8.46 16.30 -32.96
CA HIS A 484 -8.08 17.56 -33.61
C HIS A 484 -9.32 18.44 -33.84
N GLY A 485 -9.22 19.74 -33.56
CA GLY A 485 -10.31 20.72 -33.73
C GLY A 485 -10.87 21.32 -32.43
N LEU A 486 -10.48 20.81 -31.25
CA LEU A 486 -10.84 21.42 -29.96
C LEU A 486 -9.93 22.63 -29.64
N PRO A 487 -10.48 23.85 -29.47
CA PRO A 487 -9.68 25.07 -29.30
C PRO A 487 -8.89 25.11 -27.98
N LEU A 488 -9.32 24.35 -26.97
CA LEU A 488 -8.70 24.33 -25.64
C LEU A 488 -7.49 23.38 -25.54
N ARG A 489 -7.18 22.61 -26.60
CA ARG A 489 -6.08 21.63 -26.58
C ARG A 489 -4.71 22.23 -26.23
N PRO A 490 -4.33 23.45 -26.67
CA PRO A 490 -3.07 24.07 -26.25
C PRO A 490 -2.98 24.36 -24.75
N LEU A 491 -4.12 24.59 -24.08
CA LEU A 491 -4.16 24.83 -22.63
C LEU A 491 -3.86 23.56 -21.82
N ALA A 492 -3.86 22.38 -22.44
CA ALA A 492 -3.57 21.12 -21.78
C ALA A 492 -2.22 21.11 -21.05
N LEU A 493 -1.20 21.78 -21.60
CA LEU A 493 0.12 21.86 -20.97
C LEU A 493 0.11 22.73 -19.70
N LEU A 494 -0.72 23.78 -19.65
CA LEU A 494 -0.87 24.63 -18.47
C LEU A 494 -1.44 23.86 -17.29
N CYS A 495 -2.27 22.85 -17.57
CA CYS A 495 -2.83 21.97 -16.54
C CYS A 495 -1.78 21.13 -15.79
N PHE A 496 -0.57 20.96 -16.34
CA PHE A 496 0.53 20.26 -15.69
C PHE A 496 1.45 21.19 -14.87
N LEU A 497 1.29 22.52 -14.96
CA LEU A 497 2.16 23.47 -14.23
C LEU A 497 2.15 23.28 -12.70
N PRO A 498 1.02 23.02 -12.03
CA PRO A 498 1.03 22.79 -10.58
C PRO A 498 1.73 21.49 -10.18
N LEU A 499 1.93 20.55 -11.11
CA LEU A 499 2.84 19.44 -10.89
C LEU A 499 4.27 19.96 -10.88
N ALA A 500 4.71 20.72 -11.89
CA ALA A 500 6.09 21.20 -11.98
C ALA A 500 6.50 22.19 -10.88
N PHE A 501 5.55 23.00 -10.37
CA PHE A 501 5.78 24.04 -9.38
C PHE A 501 4.83 23.88 -8.17
N PRO A 502 5.08 22.90 -7.29
CA PRO A 502 4.24 22.69 -6.13
C PRO A 502 4.39 23.86 -5.15
N PRO A 503 3.31 24.31 -4.51
CA PRO A 503 3.40 25.36 -3.49
C PRO A 503 4.30 24.88 -2.34
N SER A 504 5.19 25.76 -1.87
CA SER A 504 6.03 25.45 -0.71
C SER A 504 5.15 25.23 0.52
N GLN A 505 5.33 24.09 1.17
CA GLN A 505 4.67 23.77 2.44
C GLN A 505 5.58 24.03 3.64
N ALA A 506 6.61 24.87 3.46
CA ALA A 506 7.62 25.12 4.49
C ALA A 506 7.13 26.12 5.52
N PRO A 507 7.51 25.95 6.81
CA PRO A 507 7.30 26.97 7.82
C PRO A 507 7.91 28.31 7.41
N GLN A 508 7.37 29.39 7.96
CA GLN A 508 7.99 30.70 7.82
C GLN A 508 9.31 30.77 8.61
N ALA A 509 10.19 31.70 8.25
CA ALA A 509 11.41 31.96 9.02
C ALA A 509 11.06 32.32 10.48
N GLY A 510 11.89 31.86 11.41
CA GLY A 510 11.69 31.98 12.86
C GLY A 510 10.74 30.95 13.44
N ARG A 511 10.30 29.96 12.66
CA ARG A 511 9.39 28.89 13.07
C ARG A 511 9.92 27.53 12.64
N PHE A 512 9.52 26.49 13.37
CA PHE A 512 9.74 25.12 12.93
C PHE A 512 8.48 24.26 13.10
N GLU A 513 8.36 23.31 12.19
CA GLU A 513 7.43 22.19 12.27
C GLU A 513 8.14 20.99 12.91
N LEU A 514 7.49 20.36 13.88
CA LEU A 514 7.89 19.09 14.48
C LEU A 514 6.80 18.07 14.22
N ALA A 515 7.18 16.93 13.62
CA ALA A 515 6.29 15.81 13.37
C ALA A 515 6.87 14.54 14.02
N ALA A 516 6.22 14.08 15.09
CA ALA A 516 6.48 12.77 15.68
C ALA A 516 5.68 11.72 14.92
N LEU A 517 6.38 10.82 14.22
CA LEU A 517 5.75 9.82 13.37
C LEU A 517 5.26 8.63 14.20
N ASP A 518 4.16 8.01 13.76
CA ASP A 518 3.68 6.75 14.30
C ASP A 518 4.44 5.60 13.62
N VAL A 519 5.54 5.17 14.24
CA VAL A 519 6.37 4.03 13.79
C VAL A 519 6.09 2.77 14.60
N GLY A 520 4.99 2.74 15.37
CA GLY A 520 4.73 1.69 16.36
C GLY A 520 5.59 1.87 17.61
N GLN A 521 6.30 0.82 18.03
CA GLN A 521 7.20 0.88 19.17
C GLN A 521 8.56 1.33 18.67
N GLY A 522 8.93 2.58 19.00
CA GLY A 522 10.16 3.22 18.55
C GLY A 522 9.94 4.69 18.23
N LEU A 523 11.00 5.33 17.73
CA LEU A 523 11.04 6.78 17.57
C LEU A 523 11.50 7.19 16.16
N ALA A 524 10.72 8.09 15.54
CA ALA A 524 11.17 8.89 14.40
C ALA A 524 10.49 10.27 14.47
N VAL A 525 11.28 11.34 14.45
CA VAL A 525 10.81 12.73 14.49
C VAL A 525 11.42 13.52 13.35
N VAL A 526 10.57 14.18 12.56
CA VAL A 526 11.01 15.10 11.51
C VAL A 526 10.85 16.53 12.00
N VAL A 527 11.92 17.30 11.88
CA VAL A 527 11.94 18.74 12.16
C VAL A 527 12.21 19.49 10.86
N ARG A 528 11.43 20.53 10.60
CA ARG A 528 11.55 21.33 9.38
C ARG A 528 11.48 22.82 9.70
N THR A 529 12.39 23.58 9.13
CA THR A 529 12.39 25.05 9.13
C THR A 529 12.06 25.57 7.74
N ALA A 530 12.23 26.87 7.48
CA ALA A 530 11.92 27.46 6.18
C ALA A 530 12.69 26.80 5.02
N ASN A 531 13.97 26.46 5.23
CA ASN A 531 14.83 25.90 4.18
C ASN A 531 15.54 24.61 4.57
N HIS A 532 15.45 24.18 5.83
CA HIS A 532 16.19 23.03 6.34
C HIS A 532 15.28 21.92 6.88
N SER A 533 15.79 20.70 6.87
CA SER A 533 15.13 19.49 7.34
C SER A 533 16.08 18.59 8.14
N LEU A 534 15.57 18.07 9.24
CA LEU A 534 16.28 17.21 10.16
C LEU A 534 15.43 15.99 10.48
N LEU A 535 16.05 14.82 10.43
CA LEU A 535 15.47 13.57 10.93
C LEU A 535 16.16 13.20 12.25
N TYR A 536 15.38 13.02 13.30
CA TYR A 536 15.81 12.54 14.61
C TYR A 536 15.25 11.13 14.80
N ASP A 537 16.13 10.12 14.76
CA ASP A 537 15.81 8.69 14.70
C ASP A 537 14.95 8.26 13.49
N ALA A 538 14.95 6.97 13.16
CA ALA A 538 14.31 6.42 11.96
C ALA A 538 13.37 5.23 12.25
N GLY A 539 13.08 4.94 13.52
CA GLY A 539 12.17 3.88 13.94
C GLY A 539 12.73 2.45 13.75
N PRO A 540 11.93 1.43 14.09
CA PRO A 540 12.31 0.02 14.01
C PRO A 540 12.42 -0.50 12.59
N ALA A 541 13.38 -1.41 12.37
CA ALA A 541 13.36 -2.31 11.23
C ALA A 541 13.45 -3.76 11.72
N PHE A 542 12.61 -4.62 11.17
CA PHE A 542 12.60 -6.04 11.46
C PHE A 542 12.92 -6.79 10.18
N ASP A 543 13.90 -7.67 10.29
CA ASP A 543 14.39 -8.54 9.22
C ASP A 543 13.27 -9.38 8.57
N GLU A 544 12.19 -9.61 9.32
CA GLU A 544 10.99 -10.32 8.90
C GLU A 544 10.13 -9.49 7.91
N GLY A 545 10.53 -8.28 7.53
CA GLY A 545 9.95 -7.53 6.40
C GLY A 545 9.17 -6.26 6.77
N PHE A 546 9.29 -5.75 7.99
CA PHE A 546 8.78 -4.39 8.31
C PHE A 546 9.95 -3.47 8.64
N ASP A 547 10.20 -2.49 7.77
CA ASP A 547 11.14 -1.40 8.00
C ASP A 547 10.36 -0.08 8.10
N ALA A 548 10.39 0.56 9.27
CA ALA A 548 9.72 1.84 9.49
C ALA A 548 10.34 2.97 8.66
N GLY A 549 11.64 2.91 8.37
CA GLY A 549 12.32 3.80 7.46
C GLY A 549 11.70 3.76 6.07
N GLU A 550 11.55 2.57 5.50
CA GLU A 550 10.96 2.39 4.17
C GLU A 550 9.44 2.59 4.14
N SER A 551 8.72 2.17 5.17
CA SER A 551 7.25 2.11 5.18
C SER A 551 6.58 3.38 5.73
N VAL A 552 7.30 4.16 6.54
CA VAL A 552 6.77 5.33 7.26
C VAL A 552 7.60 6.58 7.00
N VAL A 553 8.89 6.56 7.32
CA VAL A 553 9.75 7.77 7.32
C VAL A 553 9.96 8.30 5.91
N VAL A 554 10.43 7.45 4.99
CA VAL A 554 10.69 7.84 3.59
C VAL A 554 9.41 8.32 2.90
N PRO A 555 8.27 7.60 2.95
CA PRO A 555 7.03 8.08 2.35
C PRO A 555 6.56 9.42 2.94
N TYR A 556 6.72 9.63 4.25
CA TYR A 556 6.39 10.92 4.88
C TYR A 556 7.30 12.06 4.36
N LEU A 557 8.62 11.86 4.36
CA LEU A 557 9.58 12.87 3.88
C LEU A 557 9.30 13.26 2.42
N LEU A 558 9.16 12.27 1.54
CA LEU A 558 8.85 12.49 0.12
C LEU A 558 7.47 13.12 -0.06
N GLY A 559 6.49 12.71 0.75
CA GLY A 559 5.15 13.29 0.81
C GLY A 559 5.14 14.77 1.16
N ARG A 560 6.11 15.21 1.98
CA ARG A 560 6.32 16.62 2.36
C ARG A 560 7.21 17.40 1.38
N GLY A 561 7.67 16.76 0.30
CA GLY A 561 8.59 17.33 -0.69
C GLY A 561 10.05 17.38 -0.25
N ILE A 562 10.42 16.60 0.77
CA ILE A 562 11.79 16.54 1.31
C ILE A 562 12.54 15.44 0.56
N HIS A 563 13.42 15.84 -0.36
CA HIS A 563 14.24 14.92 -1.16
C HIS A 563 15.69 14.80 -0.69
N ARG A 564 16.09 15.67 0.23
CA ARG A 564 17.40 15.73 0.86
C ARG A 564 17.21 16.13 2.32
N LEU A 565 17.97 15.51 3.21
CA LEU A 565 18.06 15.90 4.61
C LEU A 565 19.32 16.75 4.82
N ASP A 566 19.16 17.86 5.53
CA ASP A 566 20.29 18.65 5.98
C ASP A 566 21.00 17.91 7.11
N ARG A 567 20.24 17.25 7.99
CA ARG A 567 20.83 16.49 9.09
C ARG A 567 20.04 15.24 9.46
N LEU A 568 20.79 14.16 9.72
CA LEU A 568 20.29 12.96 10.42
C LEU A 568 20.95 12.91 11.80
N LEU A 569 20.14 12.89 12.84
CA LEU A 569 20.55 12.71 14.23
C LEU A 569 20.00 11.38 14.72
N LEU A 570 20.89 10.51 15.18
CA LEU A 570 20.53 9.26 15.85
C LEU A 570 20.78 9.43 17.35
N SER A 571 19.78 9.12 18.16
CA SER A 571 19.86 9.20 19.61
C SER A 571 20.82 8.14 20.14
N HIS A 572 20.63 6.87 19.78
CA HIS A 572 21.47 5.71 20.12
C HIS A 572 21.22 4.55 19.13
N GLN A 573 21.90 3.42 19.29
CA GLN A 573 21.98 2.37 18.24
C GLN A 573 20.89 1.30 18.33
N ASP A 574 19.98 1.37 19.29
CA ASP A 574 18.93 0.36 19.43
C ASP A 574 18.00 0.33 18.22
N ASN A 575 17.49 -0.86 17.92
CA ASN A 575 16.79 -1.13 16.67
C ASN A 575 15.56 -0.24 16.48
N ASP A 576 14.81 0.06 17.53
CA ASP A 576 13.62 0.91 17.51
C ASP A 576 13.90 2.41 17.28
N HIS A 577 15.18 2.77 17.13
CA HIS A 577 15.67 4.10 16.75
C HIS A 577 16.49 4.06 15.45
N ALA A 578 17.47 3.15 15.37
CA ALA A 578 18.44 3.07 14.28
C ALA A 578 17.99 2.19 13.11
N GLY A 579 16.98 1.33 13.30
CA GLY A 579 16.61 0.29 12.34
C GLY A 579 16.30 0.84 10.94
N GLY A 580 15.50 1.91 10.86
CA GLY A 580 15.11 2.53 9.59
C GLY A 580 16.19 3.39 8.91
N VAL A 581 17.36 3.61 9.53
CA VAL A 581 18.39 4.52 9.00
C VAL A 581 18.90 4.06 7.63
N ALA A 582 19.12 2.76 7.46
CA ALA A 582 19.61 2.22 6.20
C ALA A 582 18.63 2.47 5.05
N ALA A 583 17.32 2.29 5.27
CA ALA A 583 16.29 2.61 4.28
C ALA A 583 16.26 4.10 3.90
N VAL A 584 16.42 4.99 4.89
CA VAL A 584 16.50 6.43 4.65
C VAL A 584 17.70 6.78 3.78
N LEU A 585 18.90 6.29 4.12
CA LEU A 585 20.14 6.57 3.38
C LEU A 585 20.16 5.99 1.97
N ARG A 586 19.42 4.89 1.71
CA ARG A 586 19.25 4.36 0.35
C ARG A 586 18.41 5.27 -0.56
N ARG A 587 17.50 6.07 0.01
CA ARG A 587 16.48 6.82 -0.74
C ARG A 587 16.68 8.34 -0.72
N LEU A 588 17.35 8.88 0.28
CA LEU A 588 17.60 10.32 0.44
C LEU A 588 19.09 10.59 0.62
N SER A 589 19.55 11.71 0.05
CA SER A 589 20.87 12.25 0.38
C SER A 589 20.81 12.97 1.73
N VAL A 590 21.84 12.75 2.56
CA VAL A 590 21.97 13.37 3.88
C VAL A 590 23.27 14.16 3.94
N SER A 591 23.19 15.42 4.34
CA SER A 591 24.35 16.34 4.32
C SER A 591 25.27 16.16 5.53
N GLU A 592 24.68 16.09 6.73
CA GLU A 592 25.41 15.83 7.97
C GLU A 592 24.74 14.71 8.77
N GLN A 593 25.57 13.88 9.41
CA GLN A 593 25.09 12.79 10.28
C GLN A 593 25.71 12.91 11.67
N TYR A 594 24.89 12.74 12.70
CA TYR A 594 25.31 12.72 14.10
C TYR A 594 24.78 11.48 14.82
N GLY A 595 25.61 10.85 15.65
CA GLY A 595 25.25 9.65 16.42
C GLY A 595 25.15 8.35 15.58
N THR A 596 25.14 8.45 14.24
CA THR A 596 25.16 7.27 13.35
C THR A 596 26.56 6.64 13.32
N PRO A 597 26.70 5.33 13.00
CA PRO A 597 28.02 4.68 12.94
C PRO A 597 29.04 5.33 11.99
N GLY A 598 28.57 6.05 10.96
CA GLY A 598 29.42 6.77 9.99
C GLY A 598 29.43 8.30 10.17
N GLY A 599 28.77 8.82 11.21
CA GLY A 599 28.61 10.25 11.48
C GLY A 599 29.51 10.77 12.60
N ALA A 600 29.45 12.08 12.86
CA ALA A 600 30.09 12.66 14.03
C ALA A 600 29.37 12.24 15.32
N PRO A 601 30.05 12.08 16.46
CA PRO A 601 29.36 11.74 17.71
C PRO A 601 28.44 12.90 18.16
N CYS A 602 27.32 12.54 18.79
CA CYS A 602 26.55 13.51 19.56
C CYS A 602 27.36 13.93 20.79
N ALA A 603 27.40 15.23 21.05
CA ALA A 603 28.16 15.79 22.15
C ALA A 603 27.51 17.07 22.68
N ASP A 604 27.44 17.17 24.01
CA ASP A 604 26.99 18.34 24.75
C ASP A 604 27.74 19.60 24.32
N GLY A 605 27.00 20.71 24.21
CA GLY A 605 27.48 22.03 23.83
C GLY A 605 27.47 22.31 22.33
N ARG A 606 27.19 21.32 21.47
CA ARG A 606 27.06 21.54 20.02
C ARG A 606 25.80 22.35 19.73
N ARG A 607 25.97 23.52 19.09
CA ARG A 607 24.89 24.46 18.77
C ARG A 607 24.92 24.88 17.31
N TRP A 608 23.76 25.12 16.74
CA TRP A 608 23.61 25.74 15.43
C TRP A 608 22.28 26.47 15.33
N THR A 609 22.13 27.31 14.29
CA THR A 609 20.91 28.05 14.02
C THR A 609 20.54 27.91 12.55
N TRP A 610 19.28 27.62 12.26
CA TRP A 610 18.72 27.59 10.91
C TRP A 610 17.48 28.44 10.83
N ASP A 611 17.42 29.35 9.87
CA ASP A 611 16.24 30.17 9.58
C ASP A 611 15.64 30.86 10.82
N GLY A 612 16.46 31.27 11.80
CA GLY A 612 16.00 31.88 13.05
C GLY A 612 15.55 30.91 14.16
N VAL A 613 15.76 29.60 13.98
CA VAL A 613 15.50 28.54 14.96
C VAL A 613 16.83 28.04 15.51
N SER A 614 16.98 28.01 16.84
CA SER A 614 18.22 27.54 17.49
C SER A 614 18.10 26.08 17.91
N PHE A 615 19.21 25.37 17.76
CA PHE A 615 19.34 23.96 18.08
C PHE A 615 20.57 23.74 18.96
N GLU A 616 20.43 22.90 19.99
CA GLU A 616 21.50 22.60 20.94
C GLU A 616 21.43 21.13 21.37
N ILE A 617 22.57 20.42 21.30
CA ILE A 617 22.72 19.11 21.91
C ILE A 617 23.14 19.32 23.37
N LEU A 618 22.35 18.77 24.31
CA LEU A 618 22.58 18.88 25.76
C LEU A 618 23.25 17.63 26.36
N HIS A 619 23.25 16.53 25.63
CA HIS A 619 23.74 15.22 26.08
C HIS A 619 24.03 14.34 24.86
N PRO A 620 25.03 13.42 24.87
CA PRO A 620 25.89 13.04 26.00
C PRO A 620 27.06 14.00 26.29
N PRO A 621 27.64 13.97 27.51
CA PRO A 621 28.92 14.64 27.80
C PRO A 621 30.02 14.24 26.83
N GLN A 622 30.99 15.13 26.61
CA GLN A 622 32.18 14.85 25.78
C GLN A 622 33.13 13.80 26.39
N ALA A 623 33.11 13.61 27.72
CA ALA A 623 33.91 12.59 28.39
C ALA A 623 33.15 11.26 28.42
N GLU A 624 33.81 10.16 28.04
CA GLU A 624 33.24 8.81 28.10
C GLU A 624 32.80 8.49 29.54
N VAL A 625 31.50 8.40 29.74
CA VAL A 625 30.93 7.82 30.95
C VAL A 625 30.48 6.41 30.60
N GLY A 626 31.02 5.40 31.28
CA GLY A 626 30.48 4.04 31.19
C GLY A 626 29.00 4.02 31.58
N GLY A 627 28.19 3.25 30.86
CA GLY A 627 26.74 3.20 31.06
C GLY A 627 26.01 2.44 29.95
N SER A 628 24.70 2.24 30.09
CA SER A 628 23.86 1.65 29.04
C SER A 628 23.83 2.53 27.78
N ASP A 629 23.59 1.94 26.61
CA ASP A 629 23.51 2.68 25.35
C ASP A 629 22.43 3.78 25.38
N ASN A 630 21.31 3.50 26.04
CA ASN A 630 20.21 4.42 26.28
C ASN A 630 20.65 5.70 26.99
N ASN A 631 21.52 5.60 28.02
CA ASN A 631 22.08 6.76 28.71
C ASN A 631 23.20 7.45 27.92
N ARG A 632 23.42 7.11 26.65
CA ARG A 632 24.21 7.88 25.69
C ARG A 632 23.34 8.60 24.66
N SER A 633 22.00 8.54 24.82
CA SER A 633 21.04 9.16 23.92
C SER A 633 21.34 10.64 23.66
N CYS A 634 21.33 11.02 22.39
CA CYS A 634 21.52 12.40 21.94
C CYS A 634 20.32 13.29 22.33
N VAL A 635 20.44 14.14 23.35
CA VAL A 635 19.31 15.01 23.77
C VAL A 635 19.36 16.33 23.01
N LEU A 636 18.33 16.59 22.21
CA LEU A 636 18.24 17.77 21.34
C LEU A 636 17.21 18.76 21.88
N ARG A 637 17.66 20.00 22.12
CA ARG A 637 16.82 21.15 22.43
C ARG A 637 16.66 22.01 21.18
N ILE A 638 15.42 22.38 20.87
CA ILE A 638 15.06 23.19 19.70
C ILE A 638 14.23 24.37 20.19
N GLU A 639 14.61 25.60 19.84
CA GLU A 639 13.95 26.81 20.31
C GLU A 639 13.62 27.76 19.15
N ALA A 640 12.37 28.25 19.15
CA ALA A 640 11.89 29.29 18.25
C ALA A 640 10.92 30.21 18.99
N GLY A 641 11.11 31.52 18.88
CA GLY A 641 10.22 32.52 19.49
C GLY A 641 9.97 32.32 20.99
N GLY A 642 10.97 31.83 21.72
CA GLY A 642 10.88 31.55 23.16
C GLY A 642 10.12 30.27 23.56
N GLN A 643 9.59 29.51 22.59
CA GLN A 643 9.03 28.18 22.83
C GLN A 643 10.06 27.09 22.50
N VAL A 644 10.07 26.03 23.32
CA VAL A 644 11.10 25.00 23.29
C VAL A 644 10.51 23.60 23.11
N ALA A 645 11.09 22.82 22.20
CA ALA A 645 10.90 21.38 22.13
C ALA A 645 12.16 20.64 22.62
N LEU A 646 11.98 19.59 23.42
CA LEU A 646 13.05 18.75 23.93
C LEU A 646 12.86 17.30 23.47
N LEU A 647 13.78 16.80 22.66
CA LEU A 647 13.84 15.42 22.18
C LEU A 647 14.90 14.67 22.98
N THR A 648 14.48 13.66 23.73
CA THR A 648 15.34 13.05 24.76
C THR A 648 15.90 11.69 24.41
N GLY A 649 15.44 11.06 23.32
CA GLY A 649 15.70 9.64 23.06
C GLY A 649 15.33 8.79 24.28
N ASP A 650 16.17 7.82 24.60
CA ASP A 650 15.91 6.82 25.63
C ASP A 650 16.69 7.06 26.92
N ILE A 651 17.05 8.31 27.23
CA ILE A 651 17.71 8.64 28.50
C ILE A 651 16.94 8.08 29.70
N GLU A 652 17.68 7.55 30.67
CA GLU A 652 17.13 7.02 31.92
C GLU A 652 17.54 7.92 33.10
N ARG A 653 17.18 7.53 34.33
CA ARG A 653 17.42 8.35 35.54
C ARG A 653 18.85 8.90 35.66
N ALA A 654 19.86 8.13 35.25
CA ALA A 654 21.26 8.54 35.36
C ALA A 654 21.58 9.74 34.46
N ALA A 655 21.16 9.68 33.18
CA ALA A 655 21.30 10.80 32.25
C ALA A 655 20.38 11.98 32.62
N GLU A 656 19.18 11.73 33.16
CA GLU A 656 18.31 12.80 33.67
C GLU A 656 18.94 13.58 34.83
N GLN A 657 19.55 12.88 35.80
CA GLN A 657 20.28 13.51 36.89
C GLN A 657 21.47 14.33 36.39
N ASP A 658 22.14 13.84 35.36
CA ASP A 658 23.27 14.53 34.76
C ASP A 658 22.85 15.83 34.05
N LEU A 659 21.76 15.78 33.28
CA LEU A 659 21.10 16.95 32.70
C LEU A 659 20.66 17.95 33.78
N LEU A 660 20.09 17.46 34.90
CA LEU A 660 19.71 18.31 36.02
C LEU A 660 20.92 18.98 36.69
N ARG A 661 22.09 18.34 36.73
CA ARG A 661 23.30 18.95 37.28
C ARG A 661 23.88 20.02 36.36
N ARG A 662 23.97 19.76 35.05
CA ARG A 662 24.66 20.64 34.11
C ARG A 662 23.78 21.70 33.47
N HIS A 663 22.51 21.38 33.24
CA HIS A 663 21.62 22.14 32.36
C HIS A 663 20.26 22.50 32.97
N ARG A 664 20.08 22.41 34.30
CA ARG A 664 18.78 22.64 34.98
C ARG A 664 17.98 23.84 34.44
N GLY A 665 18.64 24.98 34.27
CA GLY A 665 18.01 26.23 33.80
C GLY A 665 17.61 26.23 32.32
N ARG A 666 18.09 25.26 31.52
CA ARG A 666 17.80 25.12 30.09
C ARG A 666 16.81 23.99 29.76
N LEU A 667 16.46 23.16 30.74
CA LEU A 667 15.56 22.00 30.54
C LEU A 667 14.10 22.39 30.35
N ARG A 668 13.70 23.60 30.73
CA ARG A 668 12.32 24.07 30.56
C ARG A 668 11.90 23.97 29.09
N ALA A 669 10.87 23.19 28.81
CA ALA A 669 10.36 22.96 27.46
C ALA A 669 8.82 23.05 27.42
N ASP A 670 8.27 23.53 26.31
CA ASP A 670 6.83 23.53 26.07
C ASP A 670 6.37 22.17 25.56
N VAL A 671 7.18 21.54 24.70
CA VAL A 671 6.95 20.20 24.15
C VAL A 671 8.07 19.28 24.59
N LEU A 672 7.71 18.17 25.20
CA LEU A 672 8.64 17.11 25.57
C LEU A 672 8.28 15.83 24.81
N LEU A 673 9.27 15.23 24.16
CA LEU A 673 9.17 13.83 23.79
C LEU A 673 9.54 13.00 25.02
N SER A 674 8.66 12.11 25.49
CA SER A 674 8.92 11.40 26.74
C SER A 674 10.16 10.51 26.63
N PRO A 675 11.09 10.57 27.59
CA PRO A 675 12.26 9.70 27.57
C PRO A 675 11.89 8.22 27.59
N HIS A 676 12.59 7.41 26.78
CA HIS A 676 12.49 5.96 26.77
C HIS A 676 11.04 5.48 26.61
N HIS A 677 10.32 6.11 25.67
CA HIS A 677 8.92 5.84 25.34
C HIS A 677 7.93 5.98 26.53
N GLY A 678 8.36 6.58 27.65
CA GLY A 678 7.60 6.64 28.90
C GLY A 678 7.80 5.40 29.81
N SER A 679 9.00 4.82 29.81
CA SER A 679 9.41 3.75 30.71
C SER A 679 9.44 4.18 32.19
N ARG A 680 9.33 3.21 33.11
CA ARG A 680 9.52 3.44 34.56
C ARG A 680 10.97 3.75 34.94
N THR A 681 11.92 3.53 34.02
CA THR A 681 13.35 3.82 34.22
C THR A 681 13.69 5.29 33.92
N SER A 682 12.72 6.08 33.48
CA SER A 682 12.89 7.49 33.14
C SER A 682 11.74 8.35 33.70
N SER A 683 11.71 9.61 33.29
CA SER A 683 10.78 10.66 33.72
C SER A 683 10.79 10.87 35.23
N THR A 684 11.96 10.97 35.87
CA THR A 684 12.07 11.19 37.32
C THR A 684 11.32 12.46 37.78
N PRO A 685 10.79 12.51 39.02
CA PRO A 685 10.06 13.68 39.52
C PRO A 685 10.83 15.01 39.36
N ASP A 686 12.12 15.02 39.67
CA ASP A 686 12.96 16.21 39.53
C ASP A 686 13.14 16.63 38.07
N PHE A 687 13.27 15.67 37.15
CA PHE A 687 13.36 15.94 35.72
C PHE A 687 12.05 16.54 35.20
N VAL A 688 10.91 15.93 35.52
CA VAL A 688 9.59 16.45 35.14
C VAL A 688 9.36 17.86 35.70
N ALA A 689 9.75 18.10 36.96
CA ALA A 689 9.64 19.40 37.61
C ALA A 689 10.57 20.46 37.01
N ALA A 690 11.73 20.08 36.45
CA ALA A 690 12.63 21.00 35.76
C ALA A 690 12.15 21.32 34.33
N VAL A 691 11.64 20.32 33.60
CA VAL A 691 11.17 20.49 32.22
C VAL A 691 9.84 21.26 32.17
N ARG A 692 8.90 20.99 33.08
CA ARG A 692 7.56 21.60 33.13
C ARG A 692 6.86 21.64 31.76
N PRO A 693 6.71 20.50 31.07
CA PRO A 693 6.13 20.46 29.73
C PRO A 693 4.66 20.88 29.74
N ARG A 694 4.24 21.60 28.69
CA ARG A 694 2.81 21.85 28.41
C ARG A 694 2.19 20.68 27.64
N LEU A 695 3.00 20.03 26.83
CA LEU A 695 2.65 18.85 26.03
C LEU A 695 3.76 17.80 26.13
N VAL A 696 3.37 16.55 26.33
CA VAL A 696 4.23 15.37 26.24
C VAL A 696 3.74 14.48 25.10
N ILE A 697 4.66 14.09 24.23
CA ILE A 697 4.42 13.10 23.18
C ILE A 697 5.14 11.80 23.57
N HIS A 698 4.39 10.71 23.66
CA HIS A 698 4.91 9.37 23.92
C HIS A 698 5.06 8.61 22.59
N PRO A 699 6.29 8.39 22.11
CA PRO A 699 6.54 7.56 20.94
C PRO A 699 6.36 6.08 21.29
N ALA A 700 5.13 5.57 21.29
CA ALA A 700 4.85 4.20 21.71
C ALA A 700 3.73 3.57 20.88
N ALA A 701 3.83 2.25 20.69
CA ALA A 701 2.79 1.49 20.01
C ALA A 701 1.47 1.49 20.79
N TRP A 702 0.35 1.43 20.07
CA TRP A 702 -0.94 1.15 20.70
C TRP A 702 -0.89 -0.21 21.40
N ARG A 703 -1.21 -0.22 22.70
CA ARG A 703 -1.08 -1.40 23.58
C ARG A 703 0.29 -2.07 23.46
N SER A 704 1.34 -1.25 23.55
CA SER A 704 2.74 -1.69 23.52
C SER A 704 2.97 -2.96 24.35
N SER A 705 3.72 -3.92 23.81
CA SER A 705 4.12 -5.14 24.51
C SER A 705 4.96 -4.87 25.75
N PHE A 706 5.64 -3.71 25.80
CA PHE A 706 6.40 -3.25 26.96
C PHE A 706 5.53 -2.57 28.02
N GLY A 707 4.26 -2.28 27.69
CA GLY A 707 3.35 -1.53 28.54
C GLY A 707 3.72 -0.05 28.64
N HIS A 708 4.28 0.52 27.56
CA HIS A 708 4.61 1.93 27.45
C HIS A 708 3.44 2.76 26.87
N PRO A 709 3.27 4.02 27.32
CA PRO A 709 3.88 4.61 28.51
C PRO A 709 3.36 3.96 29.80
N ARG A 710 4.18 3.93 30.86
CA ARG A 710 3.77 3.36 32.15
C ARG A 710 2.74 4.26 32.85
N PRO A 711 1.71 3.72 33.52
CA PRO A 711 0.71 4.52 34.23
C PRO A 711 1.32 5.53 35.22
N GLU A 712 2.36 5.12 35.98
CA GLU A 712 3.03 6.01 36.95
C GLU A 712 3.71 7.22 36.28
N VAL A 713 4.19 7.06 35.04
CA VAL A 713 4.80 8.15 34.24
C VAL A 713 3.70 9.09 33.74
N VAL A 714 2.60 8.52 33.25
CA VAL A 714 1.43 9.28 32.80
C VAL A 714 0.86 10.13 33.93
N GLU A 715 0.68 9.55 35.11
CA GLU A 715 0.21 10.27 36.30
C GLU A 715 1.16 11.41 36.71
N ARG A 716 2.48 11.20 36.61
CA ARG A 716 3.48 12.22 36.96
C ARG A 716 3.40 13.44 36.04
N TYR A 717 3.28 13.22 34.73
CA TYR A 717 3.09 14.32 33.78
C TYR A 717 1.72 14.97 33.90
N ALA A 718 0.66 14.20 34.22
CA ALA A 718 -0.66 14.74 34.49
C ALA A 718 -0.65 15.64 35.74
N GLY A 719 0.04 15.22 36.81
CA GLY A 719 0.25 16.02 38.03
C GLY A 719 1.06 17.30 37.79
N ALA A 720 1.91 17.32 36.75
CA ALA A 720 2.62 18.52 36.29
C ALA A 720 1.76 19.42 35.38
N GLY A 721 0.51 19.04 35.07
CA GLY A 721 -0.42 19.79 34.22
C GLY A 721 -0.17 19.63 32.71
N ALA A 722 0.61 18.63 32.29
CA ALA A 722 0.92 18.41 30.88
C ALA A 722 -0.21 17.66 30.16
N ARG A 723 -0.53 18.10 28.95
CA ARG A 723 -1.30 17.27 28.00
C ARG A 723 -0.42 16.16 27.49
N GLN A 724 -0.99 14.98 27.24
CA GLN A 724 -0.23 13.78 26.86
C GLN A 724 -0.89 13.09 25.69
N TRP A 725 -0.10 12.70 24.69
CA TRP A 725 -0.57 11.90 23.56
C TRP A 725 0.42 10.80 23.21
N ILE A 726 -0.11 9.70 22.67
CA ILE A 726 0.66 8.53 22.26
C ILE A 726 0.57 8.42 20.73
N THR A 727 1.71 8.32 20.05
CA THR A 727 1.74 8.25 18.57
C THR A 727 0.97 7.04 18.04
N GLY A 728 1.08 5.85 18.66
CA GLY A 728 0.29 4.68 18.25
C GLY A 728 -1.23 4.83 18.45
N VAL A 729 -1.68 5.75 19.31
CA VAL A 729 -3.10 6.05 19.52
C VAL A 729 -3.57 7.12 18.54
N GLU A 730 -2.82 8.21 18.38
CA GLU A 730 -3.25 9.41 17.66
C GLU A 730 -2.75 9.45 16.19
N GLY A 731 -1.93 8.48 15.78
CA GLY A 731 -1.14 8.54 14.56
C GLY A 731 0.01 9.53 14.68
N MET A 732 0.52 10.01 13.54
CA MET A 732 1.47 11.12 13.52
C MET A 732 0.92 12.33 14.29
N ILE A 733 1.77 12.94 15.13
CA ILE A 733 1.48 14.17 15.86
C ILE A 733 2.37 15.28 15.31
N ARG A 734 1.76 16.32 14.76
CA ARG A 734 2.47 17.45 14.14
C ARG A 734 2.10 18.77 14.79
N LEU A 735 3.09 19.62 15.02
CA LEU A 735 2.91 20.93 15.61
C LEU A 735 3.91 21.94 15.04
N GLU A 736 3.58 23.23 15.13
CA GLU A 736 4.42 24.34 14.71
C GLU A 736 4.70 25.23 15.93
N LEU A 737 5.98 25.58 16.14
CA LEU A 737 6.40 26.49 17.23
C LEU A 737 6.91 27.81 16.63
N PRO A 738 6.61 28.97 17.25
CA PRO A 738 6.00 29.18 18.57
C PRO A 738 4.45 29.27 18.61
N GLU A 739 3.71 28.54 17.76
CA GLU A 739 2.23 28.65 17.69
C GLU A 739 1.47 27.61 18.53
N LEU A 740 2.09 26.99 19.55
CA LEU A 740 1.45 25.89 20.31
C LEU A 740 0.11 26.28 20.98
N ALA A 741 -0.05 27.56 21.33
CA ALA A 741 -1.29 28.07 21.92
C ALA A 741 -2.37 28.37 20.87
N ASP A 742 -1.96 28.90 19.71
CA ASP A 742 -2.86 29.40 18.68
C ASP A 742 -3.26 28.31 17.67
N ARG A 743 -2.40 27.31 17.48
CA ARG A 743 -2.64 26.18 16.58
C ARG A 743 -2.53 24.87 17.37
N PRO A 744 -3.65 24.16 17.61
CA PRO A 744 -3.59 22.87 18.26
C PRO A 744 -2.81 21.89 17.40
N PRO A 745 -1.99 21.01 18.00
CA PRO A 745 -1.29 19.97 17.28
C PRO A 745 -2.24 19.08 16.46
N GLU A 746 -1.83 18.78 15.24
CA GLU A 746 -2.52 17.88 14.36
C GLU A 746 -2.27 16.43 14.76
N ARG A 747 -3.35 15.66 14.82
CA ARG A 747 -3.34 14.24 15.18
C ARG A 747 -3.90 13.47 14.00
N TRP A 748 -3.02 12.78 13.26
CA TRP A 748 -3.35 12.28 11.94
C TRP A 748 -4.49 11.27 11.94
N ARG A 749 -4.59 10.40 12.96
CA ARG A 749 -5.68 9.44 13.05
C ARG A 749 -7.05 10.12 13.17
N ARG A 750 -7.13 11.27 13.85
CA ARG A 750 -8.38 12.06 13.95
C ARG A 750 -8.63 12.91 12.69
N LEU A 751 -7.58 13.36 12.02
CA LEU A 751 -7.68 14.23 10.84
C LEU A 751 -7.95 13.44 9.54
N ALA A 752 -7.31 12.30 9.37
CA ALA A 752 -7.35 11.50 8.14
C ALA A 752 -8.06 10.14 8.32
N GLY A 753 -8.45 9.80 9.56
CA GLY A 753 -9.22 8.61 9.88
C GLY A 753 -10.44 8.44 8.99
N ARG A 754 -10.55 7.25 8.40
CA ARG A 754 -11.72 6.80 7.65
C ARG A 754 -12.52 5.82 8.50
N TRP A 755 -13.72 5.48 8.05
CA TRP A 755 -14.62 4.62 8.81
C TRP A 755 -14.09 3.21 9.04
N TRP A 756 -13.12 2.78 8.22
CA TRP A 756 -12.42 1.52 8.37
C TRP A 756 -11.20 1.60 9.27
N ASN A 757 -10.78 2.80 9.70
CA ASN A 757 -9.65 2.94 10.61
C ASN A 757 -10.13 2.80 12.05
N ALA A 758 -9.32 2.16 12.88
CA ALA A 758 -9.55 2.15 14.32
C ALA A 758 -9.53 3.60 14.83
N PRO A 759 -10.53 4.01 15.64
CA PRO A 759 -10.54 5.36 16.20
C PRO A 759 -9.39 5.55 17.20
N ALA A 760 -9.04 6.82 17.44
CA ALA A 760 -8.16 7.17 18.55
C ALA A 760 -8.90 6.85 19.86
N GLU A 761 -8.31 5.98 20.68
CA GLU A 761 -8.81 5.71 22.03
C GLU A 761 -8.58 6.94 22.92
N PRO A 762 -9.50 7.24 23.85
CA PRO A 762 -9.41 8.39 24.74
C PRO A 762 -8.24 8.30 25.72
#